data_AF-A0A9E0PUK7-F1
#
_entry.id   AF-A0A9E0PUK7-F1
#
_cell.length_a   1.000
_cell.length_b   1.000
_cell.length_c   1.000
_cell.angle_alpha   90.00
_cell.angle_beta   90.00
_cell.angle_gamma   90.00
#
_symmetry.space_group_name_H-M   'P 1'
#
loop_
_entity.id
_entity.type
_entity.pdbx_description
1 polymer ?
#
loop_
_entity_poly.entity_id
_entity_poly.type
_entity_poly.pdbx_seq_one_letter_code
_entity_poly.pdbx_strand_id
1 'polypeptide(L)'
;MEAKAEPTLNPTEKVDSGPTRSTVKGVPIGIGAFAVVVTLKVLAMVLFSSGYMNQLFVPFVQHFISHFDNPWDFYFQTTTQRDQFPYQPLMLYLIGFFCLPLKLIGFENSYLVNFFMKLPTLLSDILIAFLLVKMFPARVNKVFWYYFLSPIIFYACYIHSQLDLIPTAILFSAVYFLRKHDTLKSALLFGLALATKSHVAAALPLCLTYIYRNQKPKMAVLYLVCSLLMLVFWVYPFLSSAGFQAIVLHNPKQSQIFESYISIGSMHIFLPVLAVCSTYVRFALYPKINLDLLDAFLNIVFALFVALIVPAPGWYVWIVPFLSIFMIKYSRRDSRIVPAGMALSCFYLFYFLFFHQFDYPAIIFCDHVCNLAIPGEHLSSLAFTLLEATLLANIVLCYRTGVRSNSIYKREKAIVIGIGGDSGAGKSTLLKDIKTLLQNRVVELEGDADHKWARHDENWKGKDITHLDPKANFLHRQADTLFNLKRGRSVERVDYDHSTGAFTSARVIEPNDFIVLSGLHTFYLPKSRKVIDLKIFMDPEAELKTFWKVSRDHRERGYTEKQANAQISRRKTDADKFISPQREFADLCIRYYPQALLDEGSLTAQAKLSLKLSLSSSIQLEDLVQELMANGLLLHWDYSENLSKQDLTLSEPVPPALLQKLASDLIPNLEELVENKIEWAEDLRGFVQLIILLIINDLMKDKEEMHEE
;
A
#
# COMPACT_ATOMS: atom_id res chain seq x y z
N MET A 1 19.60 66.07 -34.47
CA MET A 1 20.46 65.06 -33.83
C MET A 1 19.60 63.85 -33.53
N GLU A 2 19.91 62.78 -34.27
CA GLU A 2 19.54 61.37 -34.12
C GLU A 2 18.06 60.98 -33.94
N ALA A 3 17.47 60.59 -35.08
CA ALA A 3 16.32 59.70 -35.21
C ALA A 3 16.79 58.23 -35.21
N LYS A 4 16.04 57.34 -34.55
CA LYS A 4 16.00 55.87 -34.76
C LYS A 4 14.60 55.39 -34.37
N ALA A 5 13.67 55.17 -35.30
CA ALA A 5 13.54 54.05 -36.26
C ALA A 5 13.13 52.73 -35.59
N GLU A 6 11.86 52.34 -35.82
CA GLU A 6 11.31 50.99 -35.65
C GLU A 6 12.14 49.94 -36.40
N PRO A 7 12.18 48.67 -35.93
CA PRO A 7 12.48 47.55 -36.81
C PRO A 7 11.20 46.79 -37.17
N THR A 8 11.01 46.75 -38.48
CA THR A 8 10.15 45.91 -39.30
C THR A 8 10.26 44.42 -38.99
N LEU A 9 9.09 43.76 -39.01
CA LEU A 9 8.95 42.31 -39.19
C LEU A 9 9.62 41.86 -40.49
N ASN A 10 10.42 40.80 -40.42
CA ASN A 10 10.73 39.97 -41.59
C ASN A 10 10.63 38.48 -41.22
N PRO A 11 9.95 37.65 -42.03
CA PRO A 11 9.77 36.23 -41.76
C PRO A 11 10.79 35.42 -42.55
N THR A 12 11.61 34.61 -41.89
CA THR A 12 12.17 33.32 -42.37
C THR A 12 13.39 32.94 -41.54
N GLU A 13 13.21 32.11 -40.52
CA GLU A 13 14.27 31.21 -40.06
C GLU A 13 13.65 29.85 -39.74
N LYS A 14 14.00 28.86 -40.57
CA LYS A 14 13.73 27.45 -40.33
C LYS A 14 14.47 27.05 -39.05
N VAL A 15 13.73 26.89 -37.95
CA VAL A 15 14.25 26.25 -36.75
C VAL A 15 14.27 24.74 -36.99
N ASP A 16 15.48 24.22 -37.05
CA ASP A 16 15.82 22.82 -37.23
C ASP A 16 15.21 21.98 -36.10
N SER A 17 14.43 20.98 -36.48
CA SER A 17 13.74 20.05 -35.60
C SER A 17 14.71 18.97 -35.11
N GLY A 18 15.29 19.18 -33.94
CA GLY A 18 16.01 18.15 -33.20
C GLY A 18 15.53 18.08 -31.75
N PRO A 19 14.89 16.99 -31.29
CA PRO A 19 14.55 16.87 -29.89
C PRO A 19 15.83 16.56 -29.10
N THR A 20 16.39 17.56 -28.44
CA THR A 20 17.36 17.37 -27.37
C THR A 20 16.66 16.67 -26.20
N ARG A 21 16.69 15.34 -26.24
CA ARG A 21 16.33 14.45 -25.13
C ARG A 21 17.26 14.72 -23.95
N SER A 22 16.91 15.65 -23.05
CA SER A 22 17.45 15.66 -21.69
C SER A 22 16.83 14.49 -20.92
N THR A 23 17.48 13.35 -21.05
CA THR A 23 17.11 12.09 -20.41
C THR A 23 17.73 12.03 -19.01
N VAL A 24 16.93 12.30 -17.98
CA VAL A 24 17.06 11.54 -16.73
C VAL A 24 15.99 10.46 -16.75
N LYS A 25 16.10 9.55 -17.73
CA LYS A 25 15.36 8.29 -17.74
C LYS A 25 16.28 7.26 -17.09
N GLY A 26 15.99 6.86 -15.86
CA GLY A 26 16.49 5.59 -15.36
C GLY A 26 16.03 4.50 -16.33
N VAL A 27 16.98 3.87 -17.02
CA VAL A 27 16.70 2.78 -17.96
C VAL A 27 15.87 1.73 -17.21
N PRO A 28 14.70 1.30 -17.73
CA PRO A 28 13.97 0.21 -17.11
C PRO A 28 14.90 -1.02 -17.10
N ILE A 29 15.16 -1.56 -15.91
CA ILE A 29 16.03 -2.72 -15.77
C ILE A 29 15.36 -3.88 -16.51
N GLY A 30 15.94 -4.25 -17.65
CA GLY A 30 15.40 -5.31 -18.48
C GLY A 30 15.56 -6.68 -17.81
N ILE A 31 14.76 -7.65 -18.27
CA ILE A 31 14.84 -9.06 -17.84
C ILE A 31 16.28 -9.60 -17.88
N GLY A 32 17.11 -9.10 -18.81
CA GLY A 32 18.53 -9.44 -18.92
C GLY A 32 19.35 -9.17 -17.65
N ALA A 33 19.08 -8.09 -16.90
CA ALA A 33 19.84 -7.79 -15.68
C ALA A 33 19.49 -8.76 -14.54
N PHE A 34 18.22 -9.15 -14.41
CA PHE A 34 17.83 -10.21 -13.48
C PHE A 34 18.49 -11.53 -13.85
N ALA A 35 18.53 -11.88 -15.14
CA ALA A 35 19.20 -13.09 -15.62
C ALA A 35 20.70 -13.09 -15.28
N VAL A 36 21.41 -11.98 -15.46
CA VAL A 36 22.83 -11.85 -15.08
C VAL A 36 23.04 -12.10 -13.58
N VAL A 37 22.21 -11.50 -12.73
CA VAL A 37 22.33 -11.70 -11.26
C VAL A 37 21.98 -13.13 -10.87
N VAL A 38 20.99 -13.77 -11.50
CA VAL A 38 20.71 -15.20 -11.29
C VAL A 38 21.92 -16.04 -11.68
N THR A 39 22.54 -15.79 -12.82
CA THR A 39 23.76 -16.51 -13.25
C THR A 39 24.88 -16.33 -12.23
N LEU A 40 25.11 -15.12 -11.72
CA LEU A 40 26.12 -14.88 -10.68
C LEU A 40 25.79 -15.64 -9.38
N LYS A 41 24.52 -15.66 -8.97
CA LYS A 41 24.06 -16.43 -7.79
C LYS A 41 24.25 -17.94 -8.00
N VAL A 42 23.94 -18.46 -9.19
CA VAL A 42 24.16 -19.88 -9.54
C VAL A 42 25.65 -20.20 -9.51
N LEU A 43 26.51 -19.37 -10.11
CA LEU A 43 27.96 -19.57 -10.05
C LEU A 43 28.45 -19.56 -8.60
N ALA A 44 28.02 -18.58 -7.79
CA ALA A 44 28.41 -18.52 -6.38
C ALA A 44 27.92 -19.73 -5.59
N MET A 45 26.70 -20.20 -5.81
CA MET A 45 26.13 -21.32 -5.08
C MET A 45 26.86 -22.63 -5.37
N VAL A 46 27.39 -22.80 -6.58
CA VAL A 46 28.17 -23.97 -6.99
C VAL A 46 29.60 -23.90 -6.44
N LEU A 47 30.26 -22.75 -6.58
CA LEU A 47 31.70 -22.60 -6.30
C LEU A 47 32.00 -22.38 -4.81
N PHE A 48 31.07 -21.83 -4.04
CA PHE A 48 31.25 -21.59 -2.62
C PHE A 48 30.48 -22.60 -1.77
N SER A 49 31.01 -22.89 -0.58
CA SER A 49 30.36 -23.65 0.49
C SER A 49 30.87 -23.19 1.86
N SER A 50 30.38 -23.81 2.93
CA SER A 50 30.87 -23.59 4.30
C SER A 50 30.97 -24.91 5.04
N GLY A 51 31.77 -24.94 6.10
CA GLY A 51 31.89 -26.11 6.97
C GLY A 51 30.55 -26.48 7.62
N TYR A 52 29.70 -25.50 7.95
CA TYR A 52 28.33 -25.75 8.40
C TYR A 52 27.54 -26.60 7.40
N MET A 53 27.58 -26.25 6.11
CA MET A 53 26.88 -27.03 5.10
C MET A 53 27.56 -28.40 4.88
N ASN A 54 28.87 -28.43 4.68
CA ASN A 54 29.59 -29.62 4.22
C ASN A 54 29.74 -30.68 5.33
N GLN A 55 29.87 -30.27 6.59
CA GLN A 55 30.13 -31.17 7.72
C GLN A 55 28.85 -31.52 8.48
N LEU A 56 27.85 -30.63 8.49
CA LEU A 56 26.62 -30.85 9.27
C LEU A 56 25.43 -31.18 8.36
N PHE A 57 25.08 -30.32 7.41
CA PHE A 57 23.80 -30.44 6.69
C PHE A 57 23.86 -31.47 5.55
N VAL A 58 24.94 -31.49 4.77
CA VAL A 58 25.11 -32.44 3.66
C VAL A 58 25.07 -33.89 4.14
N PRO A 59 25.87 -34.31 5.14
CA PRO A 59 25.84 -35.69 5.63
C PRO A 59 24.48 -36.07 6.20
N PHE A 60 23.84 -35.13 6.92
CA PHE A 60 22.52 -35.33 7.52
C PHE A 60 21.44 -35.59 6.47
N VAL A 61 21.36 -34.76 5.43
CA VAL A 61 20.40 -34.92 4.33
C VAL A 61 20.73 -36.16 3.51
N GLN A 62 22.01 -36.44 3.26
CA GLN A 62 22.46 -37.64 2.54
C GLN A 62 22.06 -38.93 3.27
N HIS A 63 22.19 -38.96 4.59
CA HIS A 63 21.73 -40.08 5.40
C HIS A 63 20.23 -40.30 5.21
N PHE A 64 19.43 -39.24 5.34
CA PHE A 64 17.97 -39.28 5.18
C PHE A 64 17.54 -39.79 3.80
N ILE A 65 18.09 -39.27 2.69
CA ILE A 65 17.71 -39.70 1.33
C ILE A 65 18.21 -41.12 0.98
N SER A 66 19.23 -41.60 1.70
CA SER A 66 19.79 -42.94 1.48
C SER A 66 18.99 -44.01 2.20
N HIS A 67 18.64 -43.76 3.47
CA HIS A 67 18.03 -44.75 4.38
C HIS A 67 16.52 -44.54 4.59
N PHE A 68 15.99 -43.33 4.36
CA PHE A 68 14.60 -42.96 4.61
C PHE A 68 14.12 -43.22 6.05
N ASP A 69 15.02 -43.17 7.02
CA ASP A 69 14.76 -43.29 8.46
C ASP A 69 14.84 -41.93 9.16
N ASN A 70 14.91 -41.92 10.50
CA ASN A 70 15.00 -40.70 11.29
C ASN A 70 16.46 -40.27 11.49
N PRO A 71 16.97 -39.29 10.71
CA PRO A 71 18.37 -38.85 10.81
C PRO A 71 18.67 -38.17 12.15
N TRP A 72 17.68 -37.55 12.81
CA TRP A 72 17.92 -36.90 14.10
C TRP A 72 18.30 -37.92 15.18
N ASP A 73 17.64 -39.07 15.24
CA ASP A 73 18.00 -40.12 16.21
C ASP A 73 19.36 -40.75 15.88
N PHE A 74 19.67 -40.96 14.59
CA PHE A 74 20.96 -41.47 14.16
C PHE A 74 22.11 -40.56 14.62
N TYR A 75 22.06 -39.26 14.31
CA TYR A 75 23.09 -38.31 14.72
C TYR A 75 23.10 -38.07 16.22
N PHE A 76 21.94 -38.17 16.87
CA PHE A 76 21.87 -38.07 18.32
C PHE A 76 22.64 -39.19 19.05
N GLN A 77 22.64 -40.40 18.48
CA GLN A 77 23.35 -41.56 19.04
C GLN A 77 24.82 -41.63 18.64
N THR A 78 25.15 -41.15 17.43
CA THR A 78 26.49 -41.33 16.84
C THR A 78 27.43 -40.15 17.06
N THR A 79 26.91 -38.96 17.40
CA THR A 79 27.72 -37.75 17.58
C THR A 79 27.44 -37.08 18.92
N THR A 80 28.47 -36.47 19.49
CA THR A 80 28.38 -35.69 20.75
C THR A 80 27.95 -34.25 20.50
N GLN A 81 28.29 -33.69 19.34
CA GLN A 81 27.81 -32.38 18.89
C GLN A 81 26.31 -32.45 18.57
N ARG A 82 25.56 -31.37 18.84
CA ARG A 82 24.09 -31.29 18.69
C ARG A 82 23.65 -30.22 17.67
N ASP A 83 24.52 -29.90 16.72
CA ASP A 83 24.31 -28.84 15.73
C ASP A 83 23.82 -29.37 14.36
N GLN A 84 23.61 -30.68 14.24
CA GLN A 84 23.26 -31.31 12.97
C GLN A 84 21.82 -30.95 12.58
N PHE A 85 21.68 -30.06 11.60
CA PHE A 85 20.38 -29.73 11.00
C PHE A 85 19.30 -29.29 12.02
N PRO A 86 19.45 -28.11 12.65
CA PRO A 86 18.54 -27.59 13.67
C PRO A 86 17.28 -26.93 13.06
N TYR A 87 16.60 -27.67 12.19
CA TYR A 87 15.41 -27.22 11.47
C TYR A 87 14.24 -28.18 11.68
N GLN A 88 13.03 -27.66 11.53
CA GLN A 88 11.80 -28.43 11.64
C GLN A 88 11.64 -29.39 10.44
N PRO A 89 10.82 -30.46 10.54
CA PRO A 89 10.86 -31.55 9.57
C PRO A 89 10.54 -31.18 8.12
N LEU A 90 9.70 -30.18 7.89
CA LEU A 90 9.41 -29.75 6.52
C LEU A 90 10.66 -29.23 5.81
N MET A 91 11.62 -28.63 6.53
CA MET A 91 12.89 -28.23 5.93
C MET A 91 13.67 -29.44 5.42
N LEU A 92 13.74 -30.52 6.21
CA LEU A 92 14.41 -31.76 5.80
C LEU A 92 13.76 -32.35 4.56
N TYR A 93 12.42 -32.43 4.53
CA TYR A 93 11.69 -32.95 3.38
C TYR A 93 11.91 -32.10 2.12
N LEU A 94 11.90 -30.78 2.25
CA LEU A 94 12.15 -29.88 1.13
C LEU A 94 13.55 -30.07 0.56
N ILE A 95 14.59 -29.99 1.39
CA ILE A 95 15.98 -30.13 0.92
C ILE A 95 16.23 -31.55 0.40
N GLY A 96 15.76 -32.56 1.13
CA GLY A 96 15.86 -33.96 0.72
C GLY A 96 15.25 -34.22 -0.65
N PHE A 97 14.07 -33.66 -0.95
CA PHE A 97 13.42 -33.77 -2.26
C PHE A 97 14.32 -33.21 -3.38
N PHE A 98 14.90 -32.03 -3.20
CA PHE A 98 15.80 -31.45 -4.21
C PHE A 98 17.14 -32.20 -4.32
N CYS A 99 17.57 -32.92 -3.29
CA CYS A 99 18.79 -33.71 -3.30
C CYS A 99 18.61 -35.16 -3.82
N LEU A 100 17.39 -35.65 -4.05
CA LEU A 100 17.14 -36.99 -4.61
C LEU A 100 17.89 -37.28 -5.93
N PRO A 101 18.02 -36.34 -6.90
CA PRO A 101 18.76 -36.59 -8.13
C PRO A 101 20.23 -36.95 -7.89
N LEU A 102 20.85 -36.45 -6.82
CA LEU A 102 22.23 -36.80 -6.48
C LEU A 102 22.40 -38.30 -6.22
N LYS A 103 21.37 -38.96 -5.65
CA LYS A 103 21.36 -40.41 -5.43
C LYS A 103 21.36 -41.20 -6.73
N LEU A 104 20.68 -40.70 -7.76
CA LEU A 104 20.57 -41.38 -9.06
C LEU A 104 21.84 -41.26 -9.89
N ILE A 105 22.62 -40.19 -9.69
CA ILE A 105 23.82 -39.88 -10.48
C ILE A 105 25.08 -40.56 -9.92
N GLY A 106 25.08 -40.98 -8.65
CA GLY A 106 26.26 -41.52 -7.97
C GLY A 106 27.11 -40.38 -7.38
N PHE A 107 27.21 -40.35 -6.05
CA PHE A 107 27.75 -39.23 -5.28
C PHE A 107 29.28 -39.17 -5.28
N GLU A 108 29.91 -38.19 -5.96
CA GLU A 108 31.31 -37.81 -5.68
C GLU A 108 31.63 -36.31 -5.88
N ASN A 109 30.83 -35.56 -6.63
CA ASN A 109 31.18 -34.18 -7.01
C ASN A 109 30.60 -33.11 -6.04
N SER A 110 31.48 -32.40 -5.33
CA SER A 110 31.17 -31.31 -4.39
C SER A 110 30.33 -30.18 -5.02
N TYR A 111 30.61 -29.80 -6.26
CA TYR A 111 29.92 -28.74 -6.99
C TYR A 111 28.44 -29.08 -7.24
N LEU A 112 28.15 -30.34 -7.59
CA LEU A 112 26.77 -30.81 -7.78
C LEU A 112 26.03 -30.85 -6.44
N VAL A 113 26.68 -31.31 -5.36
CA VAL A 113 26.08 -31.31 -4.02
C VAL A 113 25.71 -29.89 -3.61
N ASN A 114 26.62 -28.93 -3.77
CA ASN A 114 26.38 -27.52 -3.47
C ASN A 114 25.19 -26.96 -4.26
N PHE A 115 25.11 -27.28 -5.57
CA PHE A 115 24.01 -26.86 -6.43
C PHE A 115 22.65 -27.32 -5.89
N PHE A 116 22.48 -28.61 -5.64
CA PHE A 116 21.18 -29.17 -5.24
C PHE A 116 20.79 -28.79 -3.81
N MET A 117 21.76 -28.68 -2.89
CA MET A 117 21.51 -28.23 -1.51
C MET A 117 21.01 -26.77 -1.46
N LYS A 118 21.49 -25.90 -2.36
CA LYS A 118 21.15 -24.47 -2.38
C LYS A 118 20.05 -24.10 -3.38
N LEU A 119 19.65 -25.02 -4.25
CA LEU A 119 18.57 -24.79 -5.21
C LEU A 119 17.24 -24.35 -4.56
N PRO A 120 16.78 -24.93 -3.42
CA PRO A 120 15.59 -24.45 -2.74
C PRO A 120 15.73 -22.99 -2.26
N THR A 121 16.92 -22.60 -1.84
CA THR A 121 17.26 -21.24 -1.42
C THR A 121 17.21 -20.25 -2.59
N LEU A 122 17.76 -20.62 -3.76
CA LEU A 122 17.67 -19.80 -4.97
C LEU A 122 16.20 -19.59 -5.41
N LEU A 123 15.38 -20.65 -5.37
CA LEU A 123 13.95 -20.55 -5.69
C LEU A 123 13.21 -19.64 -4.69
N SER A 124 13.57 -19.71 -3.41
CA SER A 124 13.02 -18.86 -2.36
C SER A 124 13.39 -17.39 -2.57
N ASP A 125 14.62 -17.11 -2.98
CA ASP A 125 15.09 -15.76 -3.33
C ASP A 125 14.32 -15.17 -4.52
N ILE A 126 14.17 -15.95 -5.60
CA ILE A 126 13.41 -15.57 -6.79
C ILE A 126 11.93 -15.35 -6.43
N LEU A 127 11.34 -16.19 -5.56
CA LEU A 127 9.97 -16.06 -5.11
C LEU A 127 9.75 -14.72 -4.38
N ILE A 128 10.62 -14.35 -3.43
CA ILE A 128 10.49 -13.06 -2.74
C ILE A 128 10.64 -11.90 -3.72
N ALA A 129 11.62 -11.94 -4.63
CA ALA A 129 11.78 -10.91 -5.66
C ALA A 129 10.52 -10.77 -6.53
N PHE A 130 9.94 -11.89 -6.97
CA PHE A 130 8.70 -11.92 -7.74
C PHE A 130 7.52 -11.33 -6.99
N LEU A 131 7.36 -11.68 -5.70
CA LEU A 131 6.30 -11.13 -4.85
C LEU A 131 6.48 -9.62 -4.64
N LEU A 132 7.71 -9.15 -4.41
CA LEU A 132 8.02 -7.71 -4.31
C LEU A 132 7.72 -6.97 -5.62
N VAL A 133 8.03 -7.54 -6.78
CA VAL A 133 7.64 -6.97 -8.09
C VAL A 133 6.12 -6.89 -8.23
N LYS A 134 5.38 -7.91 -7.79
CA LYS A 134 3.91 -7.88 -7.76
C LYS A 134 3.34 -6.84 -6.80
N MET A 135 4.02 -6.58 -5.67
CA MET A 135 3.63 -5.54 -4.72
C MET A 135 3.94 -4.13 -5.26
N PHE A 136 5.03 -3.97 -5.99
CA PHE A 136 5.49 -2.67 -6.49
C PHE A 136 5.76 -2.66 -8.01
N PRO A 137 4.72 -2.85 -8.86
CA PRO A 137 4.90 -2.99 -10.30
C PRO A 137 5.49 -1.73 -10.96
N ALA A 138 5.25 -0.55 -10.41
CA ALA A 138 5.82 0.71 -10.89
C ALA A 138 7.27 0.96 -10.40
N ARG A 139 7.82 0.12 -9.51
CA ARG A 139 9.12 0.33 -8.85
C ARG A 139 10.04 -0.89 -8.96
N VAL A 140 9.95 -1.66 -10.06
CA VAL A 140 10.77 -2.86 -10.32
C VAL A 140 12.27 -2.58 -10.15
N ASN A 141 12.75 -1.41 -10.62
CA ASN A 141 14.15 -1.03 -10.47
C ASN A 141 14.58 -0.97 -8.99
N LYS A 142 13.70 -0.50 -8.09
CA LYS A 142 14.00 -0.46 -6.66
C LYS A 142 14.01 -1.86 -6.04
N VAL A 143 13.14 -2.77 -6.50
CA VAL A 143 13.16 -4.18 -6.06
C VAL A 143 14.48 -4.84 -6.43
N PHE A 144 14.96 -4.61 -7.66
CA PHE A 144 16.24 -5.13 -8.11
C PHE A 144 17.40 -4.65 -7.22
N TRP A 145 17.51 -3.33 -7.00
CA TRP A 145 18.62 -2.75 -6.23
C TRP A 145 18.55 -3.01 -4.72
N TYR A 146 17.37 -2.93 -4.10
CA TYR A 146 17.24 -2.99 -2.63
C TYR A 146 16.98 -4.38 -2.08
N TYR A 147 16.56 -5.34 -2.91
CA TYR A 147 16.36 -6.73 -2.49
C TYR A 147 17.23 -7.68 -3.30
N PHE A 148 17.08 -7.71 -4.63
CA PHE A 148 17.64 -8.81 -5.42
C PHE A 148 19.18 -8.80 -5.48
N LEU A 149 19.78 -7.61 -5.36
CA LEU A 149 21.22 -7.39 -5.21
C LEU A 149 21.69 -7.30 -3.74
N SER A 150 20.86 -7.69 -2.77
CA SER A 150 21.20 -7.61 -1.34
C SER A 150 22.51 -8.33 -1.03
N PRO A 151 23.54 -7.63 -0.53
CA PRO A 151 24.81 -8.26 -0.16
C PRO A 151 24.66 -9.24 1.01
N ILE A 152 23.72 -8.98 1.92
CA ILE A 152 23.39 -9.85 3.05
C ILE A 152 22.90 -11.21 2.55
N ILE A 153 21.89 -11.21 1.65
CA ILE A 153 21.38 -12.46 1.05
C ILE A 153 22.48 -13.14 0.25
N PHE A 154 23.23 -12.39 -0.56
CA PHE A 154 24.28 -12.94 -1.41
C PHE A 154 25.32 -13.71 -0.57
N TYR A 155 25.86 -13.09 0.46
CA TYR A 155 26.84 -13.71 1.34
C TYR A 155 26.24 -14.84 2.18
N ALA A 156 25.13 -14.59 2.90
CA ALA A 156 24.57 -15.56 3.83
C ALA A 156 24.14 -16.85 3.12
N CYS A 157 23.46 -16.73 1.97
CA CYS A 157 22.83 -17.86 1.29
C CYS A 157 23.76 -18.56 0.31
N TYR A 158 24.53 -17.80 -0.48
CA TYR A 158 25.30 -18.37 -1.59
C TYR A 158 26.76 -18.64 -1.22
N ILE A 159 27.38 -17.78 -0.40
CA ILE A 159 28.76 -17.97 0.07
C ILE A 159 28.76 -18.84 1.35
N HIS A 160 28.19 -18.33 2.44
CA HIS A 160 28.18 -19.00 3.75
C HIS A 160 27.15 -20.15 3.86
N SER A 161 26.27 -20.31 2.86
CA SER A 161 25.39 -21.48 2.71
C SER A 161 24.31 -21.67 3.78
N GLN A 162 23.74 -20.59 4.29
CA GLN A 162 22.61 -20.61 5.23
C GLN A 162 21.28 -20.91 4.52
N LEU A 163 20.36 -21.57 5.23
CA LEU A 163 19.07 -22.04 4.70
C LEU A 163 17.89 -21.14 5.10
N ASP A 164 18.14 -20.11 5.90
CA ASP A 164 17.16 -19.22 6.51
C ASP A 164 16.28 -18.44 5.53
N LEU A 165 16.67 -18.31 4.26
CA LEU A 165 15.84 -17.65 3.26
C LEU A 165 14.59 -18.47 2.90
N ILE A 166 14.63 -19.80 3.03
CA ILE A 166 13.50 -20.70 2.76
C ILE A 166 12.30 -20.41 3.68
N PRO A 167 12.43 -20.48 5.04
CA PRO A 167 11.33 -20.14 5.94
C PRO A 167 10.88 -18.70 5.74
N THR A 168 11.83 -17.79 5.50
CA THR A 168 11.56 -16.37 5.26
C THR A 168 10.70 -16.17 4.01
N ALA A 169 10.95 -16.89 2.91
CA ALA A 169 10.16 -16.78 1.69
C ALA A 169 8.74 -17.32 1.85
N ILE A 170 8.58 -18.42 2.61
CA ILE A 170 7.25 -18.98 2.90
C ILE A 170 6.46 -18.01 3.81
N LEU A 171 7.09 -17.45 4.84
CA LEU A 171 6.49 -16.43 5.71
C LEU A 171 6.12 -15.17 4.90
N PHE A 172 7.04 -14.69 4.05
CA PHE A 172 6.78 -13.53 3.20
C PHE A 172 5.61 -13.78 2.23
N SER A 173 5.49 -14.99 1.71
CA SER A 173 4.33 -15.42 0.92
C SER A 173 3.04 -15.43 1.75
N ALA A 174 3.08 -15.87 3.01
CA ALA A 174 1.95 -15.81 3.92
C ALA A 174 1.48 -14.36 4.13
N VAL A 175 2.39 -13.42 4.39
CA VAL A 175 2.09 -11.98 4.54
C VAL A 175 1.57 -11.40 3.22
N TYR A 176 2.11 -11.80 2.07
CA TYR A 176 1.61 -11.38 0.76
C TYR A 176 0.14 -11.78 0.52
N PHE A 177 -0.24 -13.02 0.84
CA PHE A 177 -1.65 -13.45 0.71
C PHE A 177 -2.56 -12.78 1.74
N LEU A 178 -2.04 -12.45 2.92
CA LEU A 178 -2.77 -11.64 3.90
C LEU A 178 -3.11 -10.25 3.33
N ARG A 179 -2.16 -9.63 2.61
CA ARG A 179 -2.37 -8.38 1.85
C ARG A 179 -3.40 -8.51 0.72
N LYS A 180 -3.65 -9.72 0.21
CA LYS A 180 -4.71 -10.01 -0.76
C LYS A 180 -6.06 -10.37 -0.12
N HIS A 181 -6.20 -10.20 1.19
CA HIS A 181 -7.37 -10.60 1.98
C HIS A 181 -7.69 -12.11 1.89
N ASP A 182 -6.72 -12.95 1.48
CA ASP A 182 -6.85 -14.40 1.43
C ASP A 182 -6.28 -15.03 2.71
N THR A 183 -7.06 -14.92 3.79
CA THR A 183 -6.65 -15.34 5.14
C THR A 183 -6.38 -16.83 5.23
N LEU A 184 -7.09 -17.68 4.47
CA LEU A 184 -6.90 -19.13 4.51
C LEU A 184 -5.55 -19.52 3.88
N LYS A 185 -5.25 -19.05 2.66
CA LYS A 185 -3.94 -19.33 2.04
C LYS A 185 -2.80 -18.77 2.88
N SER A 186 -2.99 -17.59 3.44
CA SER A 186 -2.02 -17.00 4.37
C SER A 186 -1.77 -17.89 5.58
N ALA A 187 -2.83 -18.40 6.24
CA ALA A 187 -2.70 -19.28 7.41
C ALA A 187 -1.99 -20.60 7.08
N LEU A 188 -2.32 -21.23 5.95
CA LEU A 188 -1.68 -22.46 5.51
C LEU A 188 -0.18 -22.25 5.25
N LEU A 189 0.18 -21.18 4.54
CA LEU A 189 1.58 -20.81 4.29
C LEU A 189 2.32 -20.45 5.59
N PHE A 190 1.67 -19.73 6.51
CA PHE A 190 2.26 -19.41 7.80
C PHE A 190 2.59 -20.67 8.60
N GLY A 191 1.66 -21.64 8.62
CA GLY A 191 1.88 -22.94 9.24
C GLY A 191 3.01 -23.75 8.57
N LEU A 192 3.13 -23.70 7.25
CA LEU A 192 4.28 -24.29 6.54
C LEU A 192 5.60 -23.59 6.91
N ALA A 193 5.61 -22.27 7.04
CA ALA A 193 6.80 -21.53 7.46
C ALA A 193 7.22 -21.94 8.90
N LEU A 194 6.27 -22.03 9.83
CA LEU A 194 6.51 -22.58 11.18
C LEU A 194 7.09 -23.99 11.14
N ALA A 195 6.58 -24.85 10.26
CA ALA A 195 7.04 -26.22 10.07
C ALA A 195 8.44 -26.33 9.44
N THR A 196 9.05 -25.23 9.01
CA THR A 196 10.45 -25.18 8.54
C THR A 196 11.41 -24.58 9.58
N LYS A 197 11.00 -23.55 10.34
CA LYS A 197 11.82 -22.96 11.42
C LYS A 197 10.99 -22.23 12.48
N SER A 198 11.35 -22.39 13.76
CA SER A 198 10.56 -21.90 14.89
C SER A 198 10.50 -20.37 15.04
N HIS A 199 11.53 -19.63 14.62
CA HIS A 199 11.57 -18.15 14.78
C HIS A 199 10.43 -17.44 14.03
N VAL A 200 9.84 -18.08 13.02
CA VAL A 200 8.65 -17.59 12.29
C VAL A 200 7.49 -17.29 13.25
N ALA A 201 7.42 -17.96 14.41
CA ALA A 201 6.43 -17.71 15.44
C ALA A 201 6.41 -16.25 15.93
N ALA A 202 7.53 -15.53 15.83
CA ALA A 202 7.62 -14.12 16.15
C ALA A 202 6.67 -13.22 15.33
N ALA A 203 6.29 -13.64 14.13
CA ALA A 203 5.35 -12.91 13.29
C ALA A 203 3.88 -13.14 13.68
N LEU A 204 3.57 -14.25 14.39
CA LEU A 204 2.20 -14.71 14.63
C LEU A 204 1.38 -13.69 15.44
N PRO A 205 1.86 -13.12 16.56
CA PRO A 205 1.08 -12.13 17.31
C PRO A 205 0.71 -10.90 16.48
N LEU A 206 1.62 -10.44 15.60
CA LEU A 206 1.37 -9.31 14.71
C LEU A 206 0.30 -9.65 13.66
N CYS A 207 0.42 -10.81 13.00
CA CYS A 207 -0.56 -11.26 12.01
C CYS A 207 -1.96 -11.47 12.63
N LEU A 208 -2.04 -12.10 13.81
CA LEU A 208 -3.31 -12.30 14.51
C LEU A 208 -3.94 -10.97 14.93
N THR A 209 -3.15 -10.04 15.47
CA THR A 209 -3.62 -8.71 15.87
C THR A 209 -4.15 -7.94 14.65
N TYR A 210 -3.43 -7.98 13.52
CA TYR A 210 -3.88 -7.37 12.27
C TYR A 210 -5.22 -7.97 11.79
N ILE A 211 -5.35 -9.30 11.77
CA ILE A 211 -6.60 -9.96 11.33
C ILE A 211 -7.74 -9.64 12.29
N TYR A 212 -7.50 -9.70 13.60
CA TYR A 212 -8.52 -9.40 14.60
C TYR A 212 -9.07 -7.97 14.50
N ARG A 213 -8.20 -7.01 14.17
CA ARG A 213 -8.57 -5.59 14.04
C ARG A 213 -9.23 -5.24 12.71
N ASN A 214 -8.90 -5.93 11.62
CA ASN A 214 -9.35 -5.58 10.27
C ASN A 214 -10.35 -6.57 9.66
N GLN A 215 -10.55 -7.73 10.28
CA GLN A 215 -11.48 -8.76 9.83
C GLN A 215 -12.37 -9.22 10.98
N LYS A 216 -13.30 -10.15 10.70
CA LYS A 216 -14.16 -10.74 11.73
C LYS A 216 -13.30 -11.53 12.73
N PRO A 217 -13.54 -11.46 14.05
CA PRO A 217 -12.74 -12.16 15.06
C PRO A 217 -12.55 -13.68 14.80
N LYS A 218 -13.57 -14.34 14.25
CA LYS A 218 -13.50 -15.76 13.85
C LYS A 218 -12.38 -16.06 12.83
N MET A 219 -11.98 -15.09 12.02
CA MET A 219 -10.91 -15.25 11.04
C MET A 219 -9.55 -15.34 11.71
N ALA A 220 -9.33 -14.64 12.84
CA ALA A 220 -8.09 -14.75 13.61
C ALA A 220 -7.98 -16.13 14.27
N VAL A 221 -9.09 -16.68 14.78
CA VAL A 221 -9.14 -18.04 15.32
C VAL A 221 -8.86 -19.08 14.23
N LEU A 222 -9.51 -18.94 13.06
CA LEU A 222 -9.26 -19.79 11.91
C LEU A 222 -7.77 -19.75 11.51
N TYR A 223 -7.19 -18.56 11.46
CA TYR A 223 -5.78 -18.37 11.11
C TYR A 223 -4.85 -19.12 12.06
N LEU A 224 -5.07 -18.98 13.38
CA LEU A 224 -4.30 -19.69 14.40
C LEU A 224 -4.45 -21.21 14.27
N VAL A 225 -5.68 -21.71 14.18
CA VAL A 225 -5.97 -23.15 14.11
C VAL A 225 -5.36 -23.76 12.86
N CYS A 226 -5.57 -23.17 11.68
CA CYS A 226 -4.98 -23.69 10.44
C CYS A 226 -3.45 -23.67 10.48
N SER A 227 -2.83 -22.61 11.01
CA SER A 227 -1.37 -22.52 11.13
C SER A 227 -0.81 -23.61 12.05
N LEU A 228 -1.46 -23.85 13.20
CA LEU A 228 -1.06 -24.89 14.15
C LEU A 228 -1.29 -26.31 13.62
N LEU A 229 -2.40 -26.55 12.92
CA LEU A 229 -2.67 -27.86 12.30
C LEU A 229 -1.59 -28.22 11.28
N MET A 230 -1.16 -27.26 10.45
CA MET A 230 -0.06 -27.46 9.53
C MET A 230 1.27 -27.77 10.25
N LEU A 231 1.58 -27.03 11.31
CA LEU A 231 2.77 -27.31 12.12
C LEU A 231 2.73 -28.73 12.71
N VAL A 232 1.63 -29.08 13.37
CA VAL A 232 1.45 -30.40 13.98
C VAL A 232 1.55 -31.51 12.94
N PHE A 233 0.90 -31.36 11.78
CA PHE A 233 0.93 -32.36 10.71
C PHE A 233 2.36 -32.74 10.31
N TRP A 234 3.25 -31.76 10.14
CA TRP A 234 4.63 -32.01 9.72
C TRP A 234 5.56 -32.43 10.85
N VAL A 235 5.31 -31.98 12.09
CA VAL A 235 6.16 -32.29 13.25
C VAL A 235 5.79 -33.63 13.90
N TYR A 236 4.51 -34.04 13.82
CA TYR A 236 3.97 -35.22 14.50
C TYR A 236 4.83 -36.49 14.34
N PRO A 237 5.37 -36.85 13.15
CA PRO A 237 6.17 -38.07 13.00
C PRO A 237 7.45 -38.11 13.84
N PHE A 238 8.00 -36.95 14.22
CA PHE A 238 9.27 -36.85 14.94
C PHE A 238 9.11 -36.39 16.39
N LEU A 239 7.88 -36.10 16.83
CA LEU A 239 7.67 -35.49 18.14
C LEU A 239 8.13 -36.40 19.31
N SER A 240 8.05 -37.71 19.14
CA SER A 240 8.55 -38.69 20.12
C SER A 240 10.04 -39.02 20.01
N SER A 241 10.75 -38.49 19.01
CA SER A 241 12.19 -38.74 18.80
C SER A 241 13.03 -37.95 19.80
N ALA A 242 13.87 -38.66 20.54
CA ALA A 242 14.81 -38.04 21.49
C ALA A 242 15.83 -37.15 20.75
N GLY A 243 16.31 -37.59 19.59
CA GLY A 243 17.21 -36.80 18.76
C GLY A 243 16.57 -35.52 18.26
N PHE A 244 15.34 -35.58 17.75
CA PHE A 244 14.62 -34.41 17.26
C PHE A 244 14.36 -33.41 18.40
N GLN A 245 13.92 -33.88 19.57
CA GLN A 245 13.72 -33.03 20.73
C GLN A 245 15.01 -32.32 21.16
N ALA A 246 16.15 -33.03 21.21
CA ALA A 246 17.42 -32.46 21.64
C ALA A 246 18.05 -31.51 20.61
N ILE A 247 18.01 -31.86 19.33
CA ILE A 247 18.70 -31.12 18.27
C ILE A 247 17.86 -29.94 17.76
N VAL A 248 16.53 -30.07 17.73
CA VAL A 248 15.63 -29.06 17.13
C VAL A 248 14.84 -28.28 18.18
N LEU A 249 14.14 -28.95 19.10
CA LEU A 249 13.26 -28.27 20.07
C LEU A 249 14.03 -27.64 21.24
N HIS A 250 15.05 -28.32 21.76
CA HIS A 250 15.90 -27.87 22.85
C HIS A 250 17.30 -27.45 22.37
N ASN A 251 17.39 -26.92 21.15
CA ASN A 251 18.66 -26.54 20.57
C ASN A 251 19.36 -25.45 21.42
N PRO A 252 20.64 -25.61 21.81
CA PRO A 252 21.37 -24.62 22.62
C PRO A 252 21.46 -23.23 21.98
N LYS A 253 21.50 -23.13 20.64
CA LYS A 253 21.50 -21.84 19.94
C LYS A 253 20.17 -21.11 20.07
N GLN A 254 19.05 -21.82 20.33
CA GLN A 254 17.77 -21.17 20.64
C GLN A 254 17.76 -20.57 22.05
N SER A 255 18.56 -21.07 22.99
CA SER A 255 18.67 -20.45 24.32
C SER A 255 19.43 -19.12 24.35
N GLN A 256 20.04 -18.70 23.24
CA GLN A 256 20.75 -17.41 23.14
C GLN A 256 19.83 -16.21 23.39
N ILE A 257 18.51 -16.34 23.18
CA ILE A 257 17.54 -15.29 23.54
C ILE A 257 17.47 -15.03 25.06
N PHE A 258 17.97 -15.96 25.86
CA PHE A 258 18.04 -15.85 27.32
C PHE A 258 19.43 -15.46 27.84
N GLU A 259 20.45 -15.34 26.98
CA GLU A 259 21.81 -14.95 27.37
C GLU A 259 21.92 -13.44 27.64
N SER A 260 21.07 -12.64 27.01
CA SER A 260 21.03 -11.18 27.17
C SER A 260 19.98 -10.78 28.21
N TYR A 261 20.43 -10.38 29.40
CA TYR A 261 19.54 -10.04 30.52
C TYR A 261 20.08 -8.95 31.44
N ILE A 262 19.16 -8.32 32.18
CA ILE A 262 19.45 -7.49 33.35
C ILE A 262 19.07 -8.28 34.60
N SER A 263 19.97 -8.40 35.57
CA SER A 263 19.71 -9.09 36.85
C SER A 263 19.10 -8.15 37.89
N ILE A 264 18.02 -8.59 38.54
CA ILE A 264 17.41 -7.95 39.71
C ILE A 264 17.31 -9.00 40.82
N GLY A 265 18.26 -9.00 41.76
CA GLY A 265 18.39 -10.07 42.74
C GLY A 265 18.66 -11.42 42.07
N SER A 266 17.82 -12.42 42.35
CA SER A 266 17.89 -13.76 41.73
C SER A 266 17.09 -13.89 40.42
N MET A 267 16.42 -12.82 39.99
CA MET A 267 15.56 -12.83 38.81
C MET A 267 16.27 -12.16 37.63
N HIS A 268 15.99 -12.66 36.42
CA HIS A 268 16.53 -12.13 35.18
C HIS A 268 15.42 -11.50 34.33
N ILE A 269 15.65 -10.28 33.86
CA ILE A 269 14.84 -9.64 32.82
C ILE A 269 15.52 -9.91 31.48
N PHE A 270 14.96 -10.81 30.67
CA PHE A 270 15.48 -11.11 29.34
C PHE A 270 15.18 -9.99 28.37
N LEU A 271 16.24 -9.32 27.88
CA LEU A 271 16.13 -8.13 27.04
C LEU A 271 15.43 -8.40 25.69
N PRO A 272 15.75 -9.47 24.94
CA PRO A 272 15.07 -9.76 23.67
C PRO A 272 13.57 -9.97 23.86
N VAL A 273 13.19 -10.74 24.88
CA VAL A 273 11.78 -11.04 25.19
C VAL A 273 11.03 -9.77 25.57
N LEU A 274 11.60 -8.95 26.45
CA LEU A 274 11.00 -7.68 26.87
C LEU A 274 10.80 -6.73 25.69
N ALA A 275 11.81 -6.58 24.82
CA ALA A 275 11.75 -5.69 23.66
C ALA A 275 10.66 -6.14 22.65
N VAL A 276 10.58 -7.44 22.37
CA VAL A 276 9.60 -8.01 21.44
C VAL A 276 8.18 -7.92 22.02
N CYS A 277 7.97 -8.26 23.30
CA CYS A 277 6.68 -8.11 23.97
C CYS A 277 6.22 -6.65 23.98
N SER A 278 7.11 -5.71 24.29
CA SER A 278 6.83 -4.27 24.25
C SER A 278 6.42 -3.81 22.85
N THR A 279 7.07 -4.36 21.82
CA THR A 279 6.75 -4.11 20.41
C THR A 279 5.35 -4.64 20.06
N TYR A 280 4.96 -5.84 20.51
CA TYR A 280 3.61 -6.36 20.31
C TYR A 280 2.53 -5.54 21.00
N VAL A 281 2.75 -5.14 22.25
CA VAL A 281 1.82 -4.27 22.98
C VAL A 281 1.67 -2.95 22.24
N ARG A 282 2.79 -2.34 21.83
CA ARG A 282 2.76 -1.08 21.08
C ARG A 282 1.97 -1.20 19.78
N PHE A 283 2.14 -2.29 19.03
CA PHE A 283 1.38 -2.57 17.81
C PHE A 283 -0.13 -2.68 18.09
N ALA A 284 -0.52 -3.45 19.11
CA ALA A 284 -1.93 -3.67 19.46
C ALA A 284 -2.66 -2.41 19.93
N LEU A 285 -1.91 -1.45 20.50
CA LEU A 285 -2.44 -0.16 20.97
C LEU A 285 -2.71 0.85 19.86
N TYR A 286 -2.28 0.61 18.61
CA TYR A 286 -2.63 1.51 17.51
C TYR A 286 -4.15 1.46 17.22
N PRO A 287 -4.83 2.63 17.10
CA PRO A 287 -6.27 2.68 16.83
C PRO A 287 -6.65 2.00 15.50
N LYS A 288 -5.83 2.22 14.47
CA LYS A 288 -5.97 1.63 13.14
C LYS A 288 -4.68 0.89 12.79
N ILE A 289 -4.80 -0.37 12.37
CA ILE A 289 -3.66 -1.22 12.01
C ILE A 289 -3.74 -1.55 10.52
N ASN A 290 -2.97 -0.87 9.69
CA ASN A 290 -2.88 -1.17 8.26
C ASN A 290 -1.74 -2.18 7.96
N LEU A 291 -1.61 -2.57 6.69
CA LEU A 291 -0.57 -3.52 6.24
C LEU A 291 0.83 -2.94 6.32
N ASP A 292 0.97 -1.64 6.11
CA ASP A 292 2.28 -0.98 6.20
C ASP A 292 2.82 -0.97 7.63
N LEU A 293 1.92 -0.85 8.60
CA LEU A 293 2.24 -0.92 10.01
C LEU A 293 2.64 -2.35 10.35
N LEU A 294 1.92 -3.34 9.81
CA LEU A 294 2.29 -4.75 9.95
C LEU A 294 3.70 -5.01 9.38
N ASP A 295 4.01 -4.56 8.16
CA ASP A 295 5.33 -4.74 7.54
C ASP A 295 6.45 -4.05 8.34
N ALA A 296 6.20 -2.84 8.83
CA ALA A 296 7.16 -2.11 9.67
C ALA A 296 7.42 -2.81 11.00
N PHE A 297 6.38 -3.31 11.67
CA PHE A 297 6.52 -4.04 12.92
C PHE A 297 7.13 -5.43 12.74
N LEU A 298 6.85 -6.13 11.63
CA LEU A 298 7.55 -7.37 11.27
C LEU A 298 9.05 -7.11 11.11
N ASN A 299 9.42 -6.05 10.38
CA ASN A 299 10.82 -5.65 10.25
C ASN A 299 11.47 -5.36 11.62
N ILE A 300 10.80 -4.58 12.47
CA ILE A 300 11.30 -4.21 13.80
C ILE A 300 11.45 -5.45 14.69
N VAL A 301 10.47 -6.36 14.71
CA VAL A 301 10.53 -7.56 15.55
C VAL A 301 11.70 -8.45 15.15
N PHE A 302 11.88 -8.76 13.86
CA PHE A 302 13.03 -9.55 13.41
C PHE A 302 14.35 -8.84 13.63
N ALA A 303 14.41 -7.52 13.43
CA ALA A 303 15.62 -6.74 13.71
C ALA A 303 15.98 -6.71 15.19
N LEU A 304 14.99 -6.57 16.10
CA LEU A 304 15.22 -6.61 17.55
C LEU A 304 15.69 -7.98 18.02
N PHE A 305 15.20 -9.06 17.41
CA PHE A 305 15.73 -10.39 17.72
C PHE A 305 17.22 -10.47 17.44
N VAL A 306 17.66 -9.98 16.28
CA VAL A 306 19.08 -10.01 15.89
C VAL A 306 19.92 -9.03 16.73
N ALA A 307 19.37 -7.87 17.08
CA ALA A 307 20.13 -6.80 17.72
C ALA A 307 20.52 -7.04 19.19
N LEU A 308 19.83 -7.98 19.85
CA LEU A 308 19.92 -8.19 21.30
C LEU A 308 20.57 -9.52 21.69
N ILE A 309 21.06 -10.27 20.70
CA ILE A 309 21.72 -11.58 20.87
C ILE A 309 22.97 -11.63 20.00
N VAL A 310 23.89 -12.56 20.28
CA VAL A 310 25.06 -12.78 19.41
C VAL A 310 24.59 -13.33 18.06
N PRO A 311 24.72 -12.58 16.95
CA PRO A 311 23.97 -12.91 15.75
C PRO A 311 24.74 -13.86 14.83
N ALA A 312 24.00 -14.80 14.21
CA ALA A 312 24.50 -15.63 13.11
C ALA A 312 24.25 -14.95 11.75
N PRO A 313 25.06 -15.23 10.71
CA PRO A 313 24.88 -14.64 9.37
C PRO A 313 23.46 -14.87 8.81
N GLY A 314 22.90 -16.06 9.05
CA GLY A 314 21.58 -16.44 8.55
C GLY A 314 20.43 -15.62 9.15
N TRP A 315 20.60 -14.98 10.30
CA TRP A 315 19.51 -14.31 11.00
C TRP A 315 19.19 -12.93 10.43
N TYR A 316 20.18 -12.24 9.84
CA TYR A 316 19.94 -10.98 9.14
C TYR A 316 19.08 -11.18 7.88
N VAL A 317 19.04 -12.40 7.32
CA VAL A 317 18.19 -12.74 6.16
C VAL A 317 16.71 -12.52 6.46
N TRP A 318 16.27 -12.71 7.71
CA TRP A 318 14.88 -12.54 8.12
C TRP A 318 14.39 -11.11 7.93
N ILE A 319 15.30 -10.14 8.08
CA ILE A 319 15.03 -8.70 8.05
C ILE A 319 14.94 -8.21 6.61
N VAL A 320 15.76 -8.76 5.70
CA VAL A 320 15.99 -8.20 4.36
C VAL A 320 14.70 -7.96 3.57
N PRO A 321 13.75 -8.92 3.42
CA PRO A 321 12.55 -8.67 2.62
C PRO A 321 11.70 -7.50 3.14
N PHE A 322 11.54 -7.39 4.46
CA PHE A 322 10.74 -6.34 5.09
C PHE A 322 11.46 -4.98 5.10
N LEU A 323 12.79 -4.97 5.30
CA LEU A 323 13.61 -3.78 5.13
C LEU A 323 13.61 -3.29 3.68
N SER A 324 13.62 -4.20 2.70
CA SER A 324 13.49 -3.85 1.29
C SER A 324 12.14 -3.21 0.99
N ILE A 325 11.02 -3.70 1.54
CA ILE A 325 9.71 -3.02 1.44
C ILE A 325 9.84 -1.57 1.94
N PHE A 326 10.45 -1.40 3.11
CA PHE A 326 10.63 -0.10 3.73
C PHE A 326 11.47 0.85 2.85
N MET A 327 12.60 0.39 2.31
CA MET A 327 13.44 1.16 1.38
C MET A 327 12.71 1.49 0.07
N ILE A 328 11.97 0.55 -0.53
CA ILE A 328 11.23 0.77 -1.79
C ILE A 328 10.14 1.84 -1.61
N LYS A 329 9.43 1.76 -0.48
CA LYS A 329 8.27 2.61 -0.21
C LYS A 329 8.68 4.02 0.20
N TYR A 330 9.61 4.15 1.14
CA TYR A 330 9.88 5.41 1.82
C TYR A 330 11.14 6.16 1.34
N SER A 331 11.92 5.62 0.39
CA SER A 331 13.16 6.28 -0.06
C SER A 331 13.00 7.66 -0.69
N ARG A 332 11.81 7.99 -1.24
CA ARG A 332 11.53 9.36 -1.73
C ARG A 332 11.22 10.34 -0.59
N ARG A 333 10.65 9.84 0.51
CA ARG A 333 10.18 10.67 1.63
C ARG A 333 11.30 10.97 2.63
N ASP A 334 12.16 9.99 2.88
CA ASP A 334 13.31 10.16 3.76
C ASP A 334 14.55 9.59 3.07
N SER A 335 15.41 10.50 2.61
CA SER A 335 16.64 10.18 1.90
C SER A 335 17.66 9.41 2.75
N ARG A 336 17.50 9.37 4.08
CA ARG A 336 18.41 8.66 5.01
C ARG A 336 18.17 7.17 5.07
N ILE A 337 17.00 6.69 4.64
CA ILE A 337 16.62 5.27 4.72
C ILE A 337 17.54 4.39 3.88
N VAL A 338 17.83 4.80 2.65
CA VAL A 338 18.66 4.01 1.73
C VAL A 338 20.12 3.93 2.21
N PRO A 339 20.78 5.05 2.58
CA PRO A 339 22.11 5.01 3.20
C PRO A 339 22.18 4.14 4.45
N ALA A 340 21.17 4.18 5.34
CA ALA A 340 21.15 3.34 6.54
C ALA A 340 21.09 1.84 6.21
N GLY A 341 20.26 1.43 5.25
CA GLY A 341 20.20 0.03 4.80
C GLY A 341 21.48 -0.43 4.10
N MET A 342 22.10 0.46 3.31
CA MET A 342 23.41 0.20 2.70
C MET A 342 24.52 0.08 3.75
N ALA A 343 24.53 0.97 4.75
CA ALA A 343 25.48 0.91 5.86
C ALA A 343 25.36 -0.42 6.62
N LEU A 344 24.14 -0.85 6.94
CA LEU A 344 23.89 -2.17 7.54
C LEU A 344 24.48 -3.30 6.71
N SER A 345 24.25 -3.30 5.39
CA SER A 345 24.80 -4.32 4.48
C SER A 345 26.33 -4.30 4.45
N CYS A 346 26.94 -3.12 4.45
CA CYS A 346 28.39 -2.96 4.45
C CYS A 346 29.02 -3.44 5.76
N PHE A 347 28.50 -3.00 6.92
CA PHE A 347 29.02 -3.43 8.22
C PHE A 347 28.73 -4.89 8.52
N TYR A 348 27.63 -5.44 7.99
CA TYR A 348 27.34 -6.87 8.05
C TYR A 348 28.44 -7.67 7.34
N LEU A 349 28.76 -7.32 6.09
CA LEU A 349 29.82 -8.00 5.35
C LEU A 349 31.18 -7.81 6.03
N PHE A 350 31.48 -6.60 6.47
CA PHE A 350 32.73 -6.29 7.15
C PHE A 350 32.92 -7.14 8.41
N TYR A 351 31.89 -7.26 9.24
CA TYR A 351 31.96 -8.07 10.46
C TYR A 351 32.09 -9.57 10.16
N PHE A 352 31.21 -10.14 9.33
CA PHE A 352 31.20 -11.59 9.11
C PHE A 352 32.33 -12.11 8.20
N LEU A 353 32.90 -11.27 7.33
CA LEU A 353 34.07 -11.67 6.54
C LEU A 353 35.37 -11.66 7.36
N PHE A 354 35.52 -10.69 8.27
CA PHE A 354 36.81 -10.40 8.88
C PHE A 354 36.88 -10.62 10.40
N PHE A 355 35.78 -10.59 11.14
CA PHE A 355 35.85 -10.52 12.62
C PHE A 355 35.04 -11.57 13.36
N HIS A 356 34.00 -12.14 12.75
CA HIS A 356 33.23 -13.19 13.41
C HIS A 356 34.03 -14.49 13.52
N GLN A 357 34.04 -15.09 14.71
CA GLN A 357 34.68 -16.38 14.95
C GLN A 357 33.67 -17.50 14.75
N PHE A 358 33.90 -18.32 13.73
CA PHE A 358 33.04 -19.44 13.39
C PHE A 358 33.57 -20.76 13.95
N ASP A 359 32.66 -21.60 14.46
CA ASP A 359 32.98 -22.98 14.89
C ASP A 359 33.48 -23.87 13.73
N TYR A 360 33.12 -23.52 12.50
CA TYR A 360 33.44 -24.25 11.28
C TYR A 360 33.98 -23.30 10.20
N PRO A 361 34.75 -23.78 9.21
CA PRO A 361 35.23 -22.94 8.10
C PRO A 361 34.12 -22.11 7.45
N ALA A 362 34.24 -20.78 7.54
CA ALA A 362 33.19 -19.86 7.10
C ALA A 362 33.02 -19.84 5.57
N ILE A 363 34.14 -19.88 4.84
CA ILE A 363 34.18 -19.80 3.39
C ILE A 363 35.06 -20.92 2.86
N ILE A 364 34.48 -21.74 1.99
CA ILE A 364 35.19 -22.73 1.20
C ILE A 364 34.92 -22.37 -0.26
N PHE A 365 35.97 -22.08 -1.03
CA PHE A 365 35.91 -21.72 -2.44
C PHE A 365 36.62 -22.77 -3.27
N CYS A 366 35.91 -23.40 -4.21
CA CYS A 366 36.44 -24.51 -5.02
C CYS A 366 37.12 -25.58 -4.16
N ASP A 367 36.44 -26.02 -3.09
CA ASP A 367 36.91 -27.00 -2.11
C ASP A 367 38.16 -26.59 -1.29
N HIS A 368 38.63 -25.35 -1.42
CA HIS A 368 39.70 -24.79 -0.60
C HIS A 368 39.16 -23.88 0.50
N VAL A 369 39.62 -24.08 1.74
CA VAL A 369 39.26 -23.22 2.87
C VAL A 369 39.90 -21.85 2.68
N CYS A 370 39.07 -20.81 2.67
CA CYS A 370 39.51 -19.42 2.63
C CYS A 370 39.33 -18.80 4.02
N ASN A 371 40.44 -18.47 4.68
CA ASN A 371 40.40 -17.75 5.96
C ASN A 371 40.72 -16.27 5.74
N LEU A 372 39.72 -15.42 5.96
CA LEU A 372 39.83 -13.96 5.90
C LEU A 372 39.81 -13.33 7.30
N ALA A 373 39.70 -14.13 8.36
CA ALA A 373 39.55 -13.62 9.72
C ALA A 373 40.81 -12.88 10.17
N ILE A 374 40.59 -11.69 10.72
CA ILE A 374 41.60 -10.81 11.30
C ILE A 374 41.57 -11.02 12.81
N PRO A 375 42.68 -11.41 13.45
CA PRO A 375 42.72 -11.58 14.88
C PRO A 375 42.65 -10.23 15.61
N GLY A 376 41.91 -10.17 16.72
CA GLY A 376 41.87 -9.00 17.60
C GLY A 376 40.51 -8.77 18.25
N GLU A 377 40.42 -8.96 19.57
CA GLU A 377 39.17 -8.87 20.32
C GLU A 377 38.57 -7.46 20.31
N HIS A 378 39.40 -6.42 20.50
CA HIS A 378 38.95 -5.03 20.49
C HIS A 378 38.41 -4.60 19.12
N LEU A 379 39.10 -4.96 18.04
CA LEU A 379 38.65 -4.66 16.67
C LEU A 379 37.37 -5.41 16.32
N SER A 380 37.27 -6.68 16.73
CA SER A 380 36.05 -7.49 16.53
C SER A 380 34.87 -6.91 17.29
N SER A 381 35.08 -6.48 18.54
CA SER A 381 34.07 -5.83 19.37
C SER A 381 33.63 -4.48 18.78
N LEU A 382 34.58 -3.69 18.24
CA LEU A 382 34.27 -2.44 17.58
C LEU A 382 33.46 -2.66 16.28
N ALA A 383 33.89 -3.60 15.43
CA ALA A 383 33.17 -3.96 14.20
C ALA A 383 31.76 -4.46 14.50
N PHE A 384 31.62 -5.30 15.53
CA PHE A 384 30.32 -5.77 16.01
C PHE A 384 29.45 -4.61 16.50
N THR A 385 30.00 -3.71 17.31
CA THR A 385 29.28 -2.52 17.81
C THR A 385 28.81 -1.61 16.67
N LEU A 386 29.61 -1.44 15.61
CA LEU A 386 29.21 -0.66 14.42
C LEU A 386 28.09 -1.35 13.63
N LEU A 387 28.15 -2.67 13.46
CA LEU A 387 27.07 -3.45 12.87
C LEU A 387 25.77 -3.24 13.66
N GLU A 388 25.81 -3.40 14.98
CA GLU A 388 24.64 -3.22 15.84
C GLU A 388 24.12 -1.78 15.84
N ALA A 389 25.01 -0.79 15.84
CA ALA A 389 24.62 0.62 15.72
C ALA A 389 23.85 0.89 14.41
N THR A 390 24.28 0.29 13.28
CA THR A 390 23.54 0.43 12.02
C THR A 390 22.22 -0.34 12.01
N LEU A 391 22.14 -1.49 12.67
CA LEU A 391 20.89 -2.23 12.82
C LEU A 391 19.87 -1.43 13.65
N LEU A 392 20.29 -0.89 14.80
CA LEU A 392 19.47 -0.01 15.64
C LEU A 392 19.05 1.27 14.90
N ALA A 393 19.95 1.87 14.11
CA ALA A 393 19.59 3.02 13.28
C ALA A 393 18.48 2.69 12.27
N ASN A 394 18.53 1.51 11.64
CA ASN A 394 17.46 1.04 10.75
C ASN A 394 16.15 0.82 11.52
N ILE A 395 16.18 0.25 12.73
CA ILE A 395 15.00 0.10 13.59
C ILE A 395 14.37 1.48 13.90
N VAL A 396 15.19 2.45 14.31
CA VAL A 396 14.74 3.82 14.64
C VAL A 396 14.13 4.50 13.41
N LEU A 397 14.76 4.40 12.24
CA LEU A 397 14.24 4.98 11.01
C LEU A 397 12.95 4.29 10.56
N CYS A 398 12.85 2.96 10.69
CA CYS A 398 11.63 2.21 10.45
C CYS A 398 10.49 2.67 11.36
N TYR A 399 10.78 2.88 12.65
CA TYR A 399 9.80 3.39 13.59
C TYR A 399 9.39 4.84 13.29
N ARG A 400 10.36 5.73 13.05
CA ARG A 400 10.10 7.16 12.79
C ARG A 400 9.35 7.37 11.48
N THR A 401 9.77 6.73 10.39
CA THR A 401 9.24 7.02 9.06
C THR A 401 8.19 6.02 8.61
N GLY A 402 8.19 4.78 9.12
CA GLY A 402 7.16 3.79 8.83
C GLY A 402 6.01 3.83 9.83
N VAL A 403 6.34 3.67 11.11
CA VAL A 403 5.32 3.54 12.17
C VAL A 403 4.65 4.87 12.51
N ARG A 404 5.40 5.97 12.73
CA ARG A 404 4.75 7.28 13.02
C ARG A 404 4.00 7.82 11.80
N SER A 405 4.49 7.57 10.58
CA SER A 405 3.78 8.01 9.39
C SER A 405 2.51 7.22 9.07
N ASN A 406 2.32 6.03 9.63
CA ASN A 406 1.03 5.33 9.54
C ASN A 406 -0.07 5.91 10.43
N SER A 407 0.25 6.92 11.23
CA SER A 407 -0.75 7.73 11.93
C SER A 407 -1.18 8.97 11.14
N ILE A 408 -0.89 9.07 9.83
CA ILE A 408 -1.27 10.25 9.02
C ILE A 408 -2.78 10.48 9.00
N TYR A 409 -3.57 9.41 8.89
CA TYR A 409 -5.03 9.48 8.85
C TYR A 409 -5.62 9.21 10.23
N LYS A 410 -5.64 10.23 11.10
CA LYS A 410 -6.18 10.13 12.47
C LYS A 410 -7.69 10.39 12.57
N ARG A 411 -8.33 10.75 11.47
CA ARG A 411 -9.70 11.25 11.49
C ARG A 411 -10.71 10.17 11.89
N GLU A 412 -11.27 10.31 13.10
CA GLU A 412 -12.26 9.37 13.65
C GLU A 412 -13.70 9.62 13.14
N LYS A 413 -13.98 10.81 12.60
CA LYS A 413 -15.32 11.20 12.13
C LYS A 413 -15.43 11.09 10.61
N ALA A 414 -16.60 10.65 10.15
CA ALA A 414 -16.94 10.56 8.73
C ALA A 414 -16.68 11.89 8.00
N ILE A 415 -16.23 11.78 6.74
CA ILE A 415 -16.11 12.91 5.83
C ILE A 415 -17.44 13.11 5.13
N VAL A 416 -18.01 14.30 5.29
CA VAL A 416 -19.25 14.69 4.61
C VAL A 416 -18.90 15.45 3.33
N ILE A 417 -19.27 14.88 2.19
CA ILE A 417 -19.12 15.50 0.87
C ILE A 417 -20.49 16.00 0.44
N GLY A 418 -20.60 17.28 0.11
CA GLY A 418 -21.80 17.86 -0.47
C GLY A 418 -21.60 18.11 -1.96
N ILE A 419 -22.53 17.67 -2.79
CA ILE A 419 -22.60 17.96 -4.21
C ILE A 419 -23.83 18.86 -4.44
N GLY A 420 -23.57 20.14 -4.75
CA GLY A 420 -24.57 21.13 -5.10
C GLY A 420 -24.63 21.37 -6.61
N GLY A 421 -25.75 21.89 -7.09
CA GLY A 421 -25.91 22.31 -8.49
C GLY A 421 -27.33 22.12 -9.00
N ASP A 422 -27.63 22.72 -10.14
CA ASP A 422 -28.96 22.68 -10.75
C ASP A 422 -29.31 21.28 -11.34
N SER A 423 -30.57 21.04 -11.64
CA SER A 423 -31.04 19.82 -12.33
C SER A 423 -30.37 19.71 -13.69
N GLY A 424 -29.81 18.53 -13.99
CA GLY A 424 -29.12 18.27 -15.26
C GLY A 424 -27.65 18.71 -15.28
N ALA A 425 -27.10 19.20 -14.16
CA ALA A 425 -25.72 19.66 -14.09
C ALA A 425 -24.66 18.53 -14.00
N GLY A 426 -25.05 17.25 -13.99
CA GLY A 426 -24.13 16.12 -13.87
C GLY A 426 -23.85 15.61 -12.45
N LYS A 427 -24.62 16.06 -11.44
CA LYS A 427 -24.43 15.66 -10.03
C LYS A 427 -24.48 14.14 -9.80
N SER A 428 -25.45 13.46 -10.38
CA SER A 428 -25.62 12.00 -10.24
C SER A 428 -24.45 11.22 -10.86
N THR A 429 -23.89 11.72 -11.97
CA THR A 429 -22.68 11.16 -12.58
C THR A 429 -21.48 11.30 -11.65
N LEU A 430 -21.27 12.49 -11.09
CA LEU A 430 -20.17 12.71 -10.14
C LEU A 430 -20.31 11.84 -8.88
N LEU A 431 -21.54 11.72 -8.35
CA LEU A 431 -21.83 10.85 -7.21
C LEU A 431 -21.50 9.38 -7.51
N LYS A 432 -21.83 8.92 -8.73
CA LYS A 432 -21.44 7.59 -9.20
C LYS A 432 -19.92 7.45 -9.26
N ASP A 433 -19.21 8.45 -9.79
CA ASP A 433 -17.75 8.41 -9.87
C ASP A 433 -17.09 8.38 -8.48
N ILE A 434 -17.62 9.14 -7.50
CA ILE A 434 -17.17 9.09 -6.10
C ILE A 434 -17.48 7.72 -5.47
N LYS A 435 -18.65 7.15 -5.74
CA LYS A 435 -18.99 5.79 -5.30
C LYS A 435 -18.07 4.74 -5.89
N THR A 436 -17.69 4.85 -7.16
CA THR A 436 -16.72 3.94 -7.79
C THR A 436 -15.34 4.07 -7.12
N LEU A 437 -14.94 5.29 -6.75
CA LEU A 437 -13.66 5.54 -6.05
C LEU A 437 -13.64 4.98 -4.63
N LEU A 438 -14.70 5.20 -3.84
CA LEU A 438 -14.73 4.93 -2.39
C LEU A 438 -15.51 3.66 -2.02
N GLN A 439 -16.21 3.06 -2.98
CA GLN A 439 -16.87 1.76 -2.91
C GLN A 439 -17.83 1.64 -1.72
N ASN A 440 -17.69 0.58 -0.92
CA ASN A 440 -18.60 0.23 0.17
C ASN A 440 -18.54 1.18 1.37
N ARG A 441 -17.68 2.21 1.32
CA ARG A 441 -17.45 3.18 2.38
C ARG A 441 -18.34 4.43 2.28
N VAL A 442 -19.22 4.47 1.27
CA VAL A 442 -20.07 5.63 0.95
C VAL A 442 -21.53 5.40 1.33
N VAL A 443 -22.07 6.32 2.12
CA VAL A 443 -23.52 6.53 2.28
C VAL A 443 -23.96 7.64 1.34
N GLU A 444 -24.86 7.31 0.41
CA GLU A 444 -25.48 8.28 -0.49
C GLU A 444 -26.77 8.82 0.11
N LEU A 445 -26.90 10.14 0.10
CA LEU A 445 -28.12 10.85 0.45
C LEU A 445 -28.55 11.73 -0.73
N GLU A 446 -29.76 11.46 -1.23
CA GLU A 446 -30.36 12.28 -2.28
C GLU A 446 -31.20 13.41 -1.66
N GLY A 447 -30.91 14.65 -2.06
CA GLY A 447 -31.56 15.84 -1.50
C GLY A 447 -33.06 15.95 -1.78
N ASP A 448 -33.56 15.35 -2.87
CA ASP A 448 -34.97 15.41 -3.27
C ASP A 448 -35.87 14.60 -2.31
N ALA A 449 -35.30 13.69 -1.51
CA ALA A 449 -36.02 13.02 -0.43
C ALA A 449 -36.45 13.97 0.71
N ASP A 450 -35.91 15.20 0.76
CA ASP A 450 -36.33 16.24 1.71
C ASP A 450 -37.39 17.19 1.13
N HIS A 451 -37.98 16.90 -0.03
CA HIS A 451 -39.16 17.63 -0.52
C HIS A 451 -40.33 17.51 0.46
N LYS A 452 -41.15 18.57 0.57
CA LYS A 452 -42.35 18.54 1.41
C LYS A 452 -43.50 17.76 0.78
N TRP A 453 -43.54 17.72 -0.55
CA TRP A 453 -44.68 17.24 -1.32
C TRP A 453 -44.23 16.37 -2.49
N ALA A 454 -45.01 15.33 -2.80
CA ALA A 454 -44.82 14.49 -3.97
C ALA A 454 -45.15 15.27 -5.27
N ARG A 455 -44.71 14.78 -6.44
CA ARG A 455 -44.82 15.51 -7.73
C ARG A 455 -46.26 15.91 -8.07
N HIS A 456 -47.23 15.07 -7.73
CA HIS A 456 -48.65 15.22 -8.07
C HIS A 456 -49.51 15.74 -6.92
N ASP A 457 -48.87 16.24 -5.86
CA ASP A 457 -49.56 16.78 -4.69
C ASP A 457 -50.36 18.05 -5.02
N GLU A 458 -51.53 18.21 -4.42
CA GLU A 458 -52.38 19.38 -4.66
C GLU A 458 -51.77 20.69 -4.17
N ASN A 459 -50.79 20.61 -3.25
CA ASN A 459 -50.06 21.76 -2.75
C ASN A 459 -49.31 22.55 -3.84
N TRP A 460 -49.09 21.96 -5.02
CA TRP A 460 -48.51 22.63 -6.18
C TRP A 460 -49.53 23.46 -6.99
N LYS A 461 -50.83 23.18 -6.87
CA LYS A 461 -51.87 23.90 -7.63
C LYS A 461 -52.09 25.29 -7.03
N GLY A 462 -52.16 26.30 -7.89
CA GLY A 462 -52.44 27.69 -7.48
C GLY A 462 -51.30 28.42 -6.75
N LYS A 463 -50.12 27.80 -6.59
CA LYS A 463 -48.92 28.44 -6.04
C LYS A 463 -47.87 28.60 -7.15
N ASP A 464 -47.24 29.77 -7.22
CA ASP A 464 -46.07 29.99 -8.08
C ASP A 464 -44.78 29.57 -7.34
N ILE A 465 -44.75 28.31 -6.89
CA ILE A 465 -43.64 27.73 -6.12
C ILE A 465 -43.15 26.49 -6.84
N THR A 466 -41.84 26.37 -7.03
CA THR A 466 -41.21 25.19 -7.62
C THR A 466 -40.46 24.36 -6.56
N HIS A 467 -39.94 23.19 -6.97
CA HIS A 467 -39.11 22.35 -6.10
C HIS A 467 -37.79 23.05 -5.70
N LEU A 468 -37.40 24.11 -6.44
CA LEU A 468 -36.21 24.90 -6.16
C LEU A 468 -36.46 25.94 -5.05
N ASP A 469 -37.71 26.28 -4.74
CA ASP A 469 -38.01 27.18 -3.63
C ASP A 469 -37.68 26.47 -2.30
N PRO A 470 -36.85 27.08 -1.43
CA PRO A 470 -36.51 26.52 -0.12
C PRO A 470 -37.76 26.25 0.76
N LYS A 471 -38.87 26.97 0.56
CA LYS A 471 -40.13 26.75 1.29
C LYS A 471 -40.78 25.41 0.95
N ALA A 472 -40.46 24.81 -0.18
CA ALA A 472 -40.95 23.48 -0.59
C ALA A 472 -40.09 22.33 -0.04
N ASN A 473 -39.08 22.61 0.79
CA ASN A 473 -38.09 21.63 1.23
C ASN A 473 -37.91 21.64 2.77
N PHE A 474 -37.65 20.48 3.37
CA PHE A 474 -37.30 20.30 4.78
C PHE A 474 -35.79 20.49 5.03
N LEU A 475 -35.25 21.66 4.67
CA LEU A 475 -33.80 21.92 4.71
C LEU A 475 -33.17 21.74 6.10
N HIS A 476 -33.91 22.03 7.17
CA HIS A 476 -33.41 21.79 8.53
C HIS A 476 -33.25 20.30 8.83
N ARG A 477 -34.22 19.46 8.41
CA ARG A 477 -34.16 17.99 8.55
C ARG A 477 -32.97 17.42 7.80
N GLN A 478 -32.73 17.90 6.58
CA GLN A 478 -31.57 17.50 5.78
C GLN A 478 -30.26 17.71 6.54
N ALA A 479 -30.05 18.89 7.13
CA ALA A 479 -28.82 19.12 7.86
C ALA A 479 -28.73 18.43 9.23
N ASP A 480 -29.85 18.19 9.91
CA ASP A 480 -29.84 17.37 11.14
C ASP A 480 -29.47 15.91 10.81
N THR A 481 -29.91 15.41 9.64
CA THR A 481 -29.51 14.10 9.12
C THR A 481 -28.00 14.02 8.93
N LEU A 482 -27.38 15.01 8.26
CA LEU A 482 -25.92 15.06 8.09
C LEU A 482 -25.18 15.10 9.42
N PHE A 483 -25.67 15.92 10.36
CA PHE A 483 -25.05 16.08 11.66
C PHE A 483 -25.06 14.78 12.47
N ASN A 484 -26.18 14.04 12.45
CA ASN A 484 -26.30 12.76 13.15
C ASN A 484 -25.41 11.69 12.53
N LEU A 485 -25.44 11.53 11.21
CA LEU A 485 -24.60 10.55 10.51
C LEU A 485 -23.10 10.83 10.71
N LYS A 486 -22.67 12.10 10.65
CA LYS A 486 -21.27 12.49 10.90
C LYS A 486 -20.79 12.13 12.31
N ARG A 487 -21.71 12.03 13.27
CA ARG A 487 -21.44 11.63 14.67
C ARG A 487 -21.59 10.13 14.91
N GLY A 488 -21.75 9.33 13.86
CA GLY A 488 -21.90 7.89 13.98
C GLY A 488 -23.28 7.46 14.51
N ARG A 489 -24.33 8.30 14.33
CA ARG A 489 -25.70 7.96 14.72
C ARG A 489 -26.52 7.63 13.48
N SER A 490 -27.25 6.51 13.52
CA SER A 490 -28.19 6.15 12.47
C SER A 490 -29.39 7.09 12.43
N VAL A 491 -30.03 7.15 11.27
CA VAL A 491 -31.18 8.03 11.00
C VAL A 491 -32.24 7.29 10.21
N GLU A 492 -33.51 7.56 10.49
CA GLU A 492 -34.62 7.04 9.69
C GLU A 492 -35.00 8.06 8.60
N ARG A 493 -35.02 7.61 7.34
CA ARG A 493 -35.21 8.47 6.17
C ARG A 493 -35.99 7.74 5.07
N VAL A 494 -36.73 8.50 4.26
CA VAL A 494 -37.38 8.06 3.01
C VAL A 494 -36.51 8.41 1.81
N ASP A 495 -36.75 7.79 0.66
CA ASP A 495 -36.16 8.17 -0.62
C ASP A 495 -37.24 8.76 -1.54
N TYR A 496 -36.83 9.51 -2.57
CA TYR A 496 -37.75 10.07 -3.58
C TYR A 496 -37.62 9.28 -4.88
N ASP A 497 -38.70 8.61 -5.28
CA ASP A 497 -38.73 7.86 -6.53
C ASP A 497 -39.05 8.79 -7.71
N HIS A 498 -38.09 9.00 -8.60
CA HIS A 498 -38.24 9.88 -9.76
C HIS A 498 -39.19 9.33 -10.83
N SER A 499 -39.43 8.02 -10.85
CA SER A 499 -40.32 7.38 -11.83
C SER A 499 -41.79 7.62 -11.48
N THR A 500 -42.16 7.41 -10.21
CA THR A 500 -43.52 7.62 -9.70
C THR A 500 -43.76 9.05 -9.21
N GLY A 501 -42.69 9.77 -8.86
CA GLY A 501 -42.75 11.10 -8.25
C GLY A 501 -43.23 11.08 -6.80
N ALA A 502 -43.12 9.93 -6.10
CA ALA A 502 -43.59 9.71 -4.73
C ALA A 502 -42.44 9.37 -3.77
N PHE A 503 -42.72 9.43 -2.47
CA PHE A 503 -41.77 9.02 -1.43
C PHE A 503 -41.87 7.51 -1.15
N THR A 504 -40.74 6.87 -0.87
CA THR A 504 -40.68 5.46 -0.46
C THR A 504 -41.03 5.29 1.02
N SER A 505 -41.16 4.03 1.48
CA SER A 505 -41.23 3.72 2.90
C SER A 505 -39.93 4.08 3.61
N ALA A 506 -40.03 4.53 4.87
CA ALA A 506 -38.86 4.88 5.67
C ALA A 506 -37.93 3.67 5.89
N ARG A 507 -36.62 3.94 5.91
CA ARG A 507 -35.57 2.98 6.21
C ARG A 507 -34.50 3.59 7.11
N VAL A 508 -33.84 2.74 7.88
CA VAL A 508 -32.69 3.14 8.70
C VAL A 508 -31.45 3.25 7.81
N ILE A 509 -30.77 4.37 7.91
CA ILE A 509 -29.48 4.64 7.27
C ILE A 509 -28.42 4.63 8.36
N GLU A 510 -27.49 3.68 8.25
CA GLU A 510 -26.32 3.58 9.12
C GLU A 510 -25.20 4.54 8.64
N PRO A 511 -24.42 5.12 9.56
CA PRO A 511 -23.26 5.94 9.22
C PRO A 511 -22.15 5.09 8.57
N ASN A 512 -21.28 5.74 7.80
CA ASN A 512 -20.12 5.13 7.17
C ASN A 512 -19.00 6.18 7.04
N ASP A 513 -17.82 5.80 6.55
CA ASP A 513 -16.64 6.67 6.50
C ASP A 513 -16.85 7.93 5.65
N PHE A 514 -17.65 7.81 4.59
CA PHE A 514 -17.99 8.92 3.69
C PHE A 514 -19.51 9.06 3.58
N ILE A 515 -20.01 10.27 3.78
CA ILE A 515 -21.43 10.61 3.62
C ILE A 515 -21.53 11.61 2.48
N VAL A 516 -22.20 11.26 1.39
CA VAL A 516 -22.33 12.12 0.22
C VAL A 516 -23.77 12.61 0.08
N LEU A 517 -24.00 13.91 0.25
CA LEU A 517 -25.29 14.56 -0.01
C LEU A 517 -25.26 15.20 -1.39
N SER A 518 -26.13 14.75 -2.30
CA SER A 518 -26.28 15.32 -3.64
C SER A 518 -27.66 15.93 -3.80
N GLY A 519 -27.75 17.22 -4.13
CA GLY A 519 -29.05 17.89 -4.18
C GLY A 519 -29.03 19.32 -4.71
N LEU A 520 -30.22 19.93 -4.73
CA LEU A 520 -30.43 21.33 -5.14
C LEU A 520 -29.98 22.32 -4.05
N HIS A 521 -30.19 21.99 -2.78
CA HIS A 521 -29.99 22.92 -1.63
C HIS A 521 -28.87 22.51 -0.68
N THR A 522 -27.92 21.72 -1.16
CA THR A 522 -26.83 21.13 -0.37
C THR A 522 -26.09 22.15 0.51
N PHE A 523 -25.90 23.39 0.02
CA PHE A 523 -25.19 24.46 0.73
C PHE A 523 -26.09 25.62 1.18
N TYR A 524 -27.41 25.48 1.04
CA TYR A 524 -28.35 26.58 1.30
C TYR A 524 -28.30 27.07 2.74
N LEU A 525 -28.37 26.16 3.73
CA LEU A 525 -28.30 26.54 5.13
C LEU A 525 -26.85 26.64 5.63
N PRO A 526 -26.51 27.68 6.43
CA PRO A 526 -25.22 27.75 7.11
C PRO A 526 -24.91 26.52 7.97
N LYS A 527 -25.92 25.91 8.60
CA LYS A 527 -25.72 24.70 9.41
C LYS A 527 -25.29 23.48 8.57
N SER A 528 -25.78 23.34 7.33
CA SER A 528 -25.31 22.31 6.40
C SER A 528 -23.84 22.55 6.05
N ARG A 529 -23.51 23.79 5.67
CA ARG A 529 -22.15 24.19 5.26
C ARG A 529 -21.10 23.94 6.33
N LYS A 530 -21.45 24.11 7.61
CA LYS A 530 -20.56 23.83 8.76
C LYS A 530 -20.29 22.33 8.95
N VAL A 531 -21.21 21.46 8.53
CA VAL A 531 -21.08 20.00 8.70
C VAL A 531 -20.37 19.38 7.49
N ILE A 532 -20.54 19.96 6.29
CA ILE A 532 -19.93 19.47 5.05
C ILE A 532 -18.44 19.82 5.00
N ASP A 533 -17.60 18.80 4.87
CA ASP A 533 -16.14 18.92 4.82
C ASP A 533 -15.64 19.28 3.41
N LEU A 534 -16.26 18.71 2.37
CA LEU A 534 -15.95 19.00 0.97
C LEU A 534 -17.21 19.45 0.23
N LYS A 535 -17.23 20.71 -0.22
CA LYS A 535 -18.36 21.34 -0.92
C LYS A 535 -18.03 21.41 -2.41
N ILE A 536 -18.60 20.50 -3.19
CA ILE A 536 -18.45 20.44 -4.65
C ILE A 536 -19.69 21.07 -5.30
N PHE A 537 -19.49 22.01 -6.23
CA PHE A 537 -20.59 22.60 -7.00
C PHE A 537 -20.43 22.31 -8.49
N MET A 538 -21.47 21.75 -9.09
CA MET A 538 -21.56 21.48 -10.52
C MET A 538 -22.11 22.70 -11.24
N ASP A 539 -21.29 23.35 -12.05
CA ASP A 539 -21.63 24.57 -12.83
C ASP A 539 -21.22 24.43 -14.30
N PRO A 540 -21.78 23.45 -15.04
CA PRO A 540 -21.54 23.36 -16.48
C PRO A 540 -22.12 24.60 -17.18
N GLU A 541 -21.55 24.92 -18.34
CA GLU A 541 -22.04 26.03 -19.17
C GLU A 541 -23.54 25.91 -19.48
N ALA A 542 -24.24 27.04 -19.53
CA ALA A 542 -25.71 27.07 -19.57
C ALA A 542 -26.29 26.33 -20.79
N GLU A 543 -25.65 26.45 -21.95
CA GLU A 543 -26.01 25.74 -23.18
C GLU A 543 -25.84 24.24 -23.01
N LEU A 544 -24.69 23.80 -22.48
CA LEU A 544 -24.41 22.39 -22.21
C LEU A 544 -25.37 21.79 -21.17
N LYS A 545 -25.68 22.53 -20.10
CA LYS A 545 -26.65 22.13 -19.08
C LYS A 545 -28.04 21.92 -19.67
N THR A 546 -28.47 22.84 -20.54
CA THR A 546 -29.76 22.77 -21.23
C THR A 546 -29.78 21.55 -22.14
N PHE A 547 -28.74 21.36 -22.95
CA PHE A 547 -28.57 20.20 -23.82
C PHE A 547 -28.65 18.87 -23.05
N TRP A 548 -27.88 18.71 -21.98
CA TRP A 548 -27.91 17.49 -21.15
C TRP A 548 -29.27 17.23 -20.54
N LYS A 549 -29.95 18.28 -20.05
CA LYS A 549 -31.26 18.15 -19.44
C LYS A 549 -32.32 17.75 -20.45
N VAL A 550 -32.40 18.41 -21.60
CA VAL A 550 -33.35 18.06 -22.66
C VAL A 550 -33.09 16.64 -23.16
N SER A 551 -31.83 16.30 -23.46
CA SER A 551 -31.46 14.98 -23.97
C SER A 551 -31.76 13.86 -22.96
N ARG A 552 -31.56 14.10 -21.65
CA ARG A 552 -31.92 13.15 -20.59
C ARG A 552 -33.43 13.03 -20.41
N ASP A 553 -34.14 14.15 -20.26
CA ASP A 553 -35.59 14.13 -20.00
C ASP A 553 -36.36 13.55 -21.20
N HIS A 554 -35.85 13.73 -22.43
CA HIS A 554 -36.35 13.05 -23.61
C HIS A 554 -36.14 11.52 -23.55
N ARG A 555 -34.91 11.07 -23.27
CA ARG A 555 -34.54 9.63 -23.29
C ARG A 555 -35.10 8.84 -22.10
N GLU A 556 -35.05 9.40 -20.90
CA GLU A 556 -35.33 8.67 -19.66
C GLU A 556 -36.73 8.94 -19.11
N ARG A 557 -37.34 10.09 -19.44
CA ARG A 557 -38.63 10.53 -18.85
C ARG A 557 -39.75 10.69 -19.88
N GLY A 558 -39.46 10.47 -21.17
CA GLY A 558 -40.44 10.53 -22.26
C GLY A 558 -40.97 11.93 -22.56
N TYR A 559 -40.27 12.99 -22.13
CA TYR A 559 -40.70 14.36 -22.39
C TYR A 559 -40.39 14.78 -23.84
N THR A 560 -41.27 15.61 -24.40
CA THR A 560 -40.95 16.33 -25.65
C THR A 560 -39.97 17.47 -25.37
N GLU A 561 -39.16 17.85 -26.36
CA GLU A 561 -38.22 18.98 -26.24
C GLU A 561 -38.93 20.26 -25.79
N LYS A 562 -40.13 20.52 -26.33
CA LYS A 562 -40.96 21.67 -25.94
C LYS A 562 -41.33 21.63 -24.46
N GLN A 563 -41.69 20.47 -23.92
CA GLN A 563 -42.00 20.31 -22.49
C GLN A 563 -40.76 20.53 -21.61
N ALA A 564 -39.61 19.97 -22.01
CA ALA A 564 -38.35 20.14 -21.28
C ALA A 564 -37.92 21.62 -21.25
N ASN A 565 -37.97 22.30 -22.40
CA ASN A 565 -37.62 23.72 -22.50
C ASN A 565 -38.59 24.62 -21.71
N ALA A 566 -39.90 24.35 -21.77
CA ALA A 566 -40.88 25.09 -20.96
C ALA A 566 -40.60 24.94 -19.45
N GLN A 567 -40.21 23.75 -19.00
CA GLN A 567 -39.86 23.50 -17.60
C GLN A 567 -38.56 24.21 -17.19
N ILE A 568 -37.58 24.30 -18.09
CA ILE A 568 -36.34 25.04 -17.88
C ILE A 568 -36.64 26.53 -17.71
N SER A 569 -37.39 27.12 -18.65
CA SER A 569 -37.77 28.54 -18.58
C SER A 569 -38.53 28.88 -17.31
N ARG A 570 -39.51 28.05 -16.91
CA ARG A 570 -40.28 28.27 -15.67
C ARG A 570 -39.43 28.24 -14.40
N ARG A 571 -38.34 27.46 -14.39
CA ARG A 571 -37.49 27.27 -13.21
C ARG A 571 -36.28 28.20 -13.17
N LYS A 572 -36.01 28.96 -14.24
CA LYS A 572 -34.81 29.78 -14.38
C LYS A 572 -34.67 30.81 -13.26
N THR A 573 -35.73 31.56 -12.98
CA THR A 573 -35.73 32.58 -11.92
C THR A 573 -35.44 31.99 -10.53
N ASP A 574 -36.04 30.84 -10.21
CA ASP A 574 -35.77 30.15 -8.94
C ASP A 574 -34.36 29.56 -8.89
N ALA A 575 -33.85 29.04 -10.01
CA ALA A 575 -32.48 28.54 -10.11
C ALA A 575 -31.46 29.64 -9.84
N ASP A 576 -31.62 30.78 -10.51
CA ASP A 576 -30.75 31.95 -10.36
C ASP A 576 -30.82 32.53 -8.94
N LYS A 577 -31.98 32.47 -8.29
CA LYS A 577 -32.20 33.00 -6.95
C LYS A 577 -31.76 32.08 -5.82
N PHE A 578 -32.00 30.77 -5.94
CA PHE A 578 -31.87 29.83 -4.81
C PHE A 578 -30.74 28.79 -5.00
N ILE A 579 -30.31 28.52 -6.24
CA ILE A 579 -29.33 27.47 -6.55
C ILE A 579 -27.98 28.09 -6.90
N SER A 580 -27.92 28.96 -7.90
CA SER A 580 -26.68 29.58 -8.38
C SER A 580 -25.84 30.27 -7.28
N PRO A 581 -26.42 30.97 -6.28
CA PRO A 581 -25.63 31.60 -5.22
C PRO A 581 -24.84 30.61 -4.35
N GLN A 582 -25.27 29.35 -4.27
CA GLN A 582 -24.59 28.33 -3.47
C GLN A 582 -23.17 28.02 -4.00
N ARG A 583 -22.85 28.37 -5.25
CA ARG A 583 -21.52 28.23 -5.87
C ARG A 583 -20.43 28.96 -5.10
N GLU A 584 -20.76 30.08 -4.45
CA GLU A 584 -19.80 30.88 -3.69
C GLU A 584 -19.22 30.13 -2.49
N PHE A 585 -19.97 29.16 -1.95
CA PHE A 585 -19.55 28.35 -0.81
C PHE A 585 -18.79 27.07 -1.19
N ALA A 586 -18.57 26.83 -2.48
CA ALA A 586 -17.91 25.61 -2.96
C ALA A 586 -16.39 25.68 -2.79
N ASP A 587 -15.82 24.61 -2.22
CA ASP A 587 -14.37 24.39 -2.18
C ASP A 587 -13.84 23.92 -3.54
N LEU A 588 -14.69 23.23 -4.32
CA LEU A 588 -14.41 22.78 -5.69
C LEU A 588 -15.61 23.10 -6.59
N CYS A 589 -15.41 23.95 -7.59
CA CYS A 589 -16.38 24.19 -8.65
C CYS A 589 -15.93 23.47 -9.93
N ILE A 590 -16.83 22.66 -10.50
CA ILE A 590 -16.56 21.86 -11.70
C ILE A 590 -17.38 22.44 -12.85
N ARG A 591 -16.69 22.98 -13.85
CA ARG A 591 -17.30 23.58 -15.03
C ARG A 591 -16.85 22.85 -16.29
N TYR A 592 -17.79 22.12 -16.89
CA TYR A 592 -17.66 21.59 -18.24
C TYR A 592 -18.19 22.59 -19.25
N TYR A 593 -17.48 22.73 -20.36
CA TYR A 593 -17.87 23.58 -21.48
C TYR A 593 -17.47 22.93 -22.81
N PRO A 594 -18.24 23.11 -23.89
CA PRO A 594 -17.93 22.49 -25.18
C PRO A 594 -16.81 23.26 -25.91
N GLN A 595 -15.98 22.55 -26.66
CA GLN A 595 -14.90 23.15 -27.47
C GLN A 595 -15.41 23.80 -28.76
N ALA A 596 -16.62 23.43 -29.20
CA ALA A 596 -17.31 23.97 -30.35
C ALA A 596 -18.78 24.22 -29.98
N LEU A 597 -19.46 25.08 -30.75
CA LEU A 597 -20.90 25.32 -30.57
C LEU A 597 -21.67 24.00 -30.68
N LEU A 598 -22.66 23.83 -29.81
CA LEU A 598 -23.53 22.65 -29.83
C LEU A 598 -24.53 22.79 -30.99
N ASP A 599 -24.62 21.78 -31.85
CA ASP A 599 -25.67 21.73 -32.89
C ASP A 599 -27.04 21.55 -32.22
N GLU A 600 -27.86 22.60 -32.25
CA GLU A 600 -29.19 22.65 -31.59
C GLU A 600 -30.17 21.55 -32.04
N GLY A 601 -29.90 20.86 -33.16
CA GLY A 601 -30.74 19.81 -33.72
C GLY A 601 -30.30 18.35 -33.46
N SER A 602 -29.15 18.12 -32.84
CA SER A 602 -28.61 16.76 -32.63
C SER A 602 -28.64 16.35 -31.16
N LEU A 603 -29.72 15.69 -30.72
CA LEU A 603 -29.83 15.13 -29.37
C LEU A 603 -28.81 14.00 -29.07
N THR A 604 -28.04 13.58 -30.08
CA THR A 604 -27.13 12.42 -30.07
C THR A 604 -25.65 12.77 -30.21
N ALA A 605 -25.28 14.01 -30.55
CA ALA A 605 -23.87 14.39 -30.71
C ALA A 605 -23.13 14.41 -29.36
N GLN A 606 -22.02 13.67 -29.26
CA GLN A 606 -21.09 13.78 -28.14
C GLN A 606 -20.22 15.01 -28.36
N ALA A 607 -20.52 16.09 -27.63
CA ALA A 607 -19.69 17.29 -27.65
C ALA A 607 -18.29 16.98 -27.08
N LYS A 608 -17.24 17.42 -27.78
CA LYS A 608 -15.88 17.42 -27.21
C LYS A 608 -15.83 18.51 -26.13
N LEU A 609 -15.60 18.10 -24.89
CA LEU A 609 -15.64 18.98 -23.73
C LEU A 609 -14.24 19.42 -23.32
N SER A 610 -14.18 20.58 -22.68
CA SER A 610 -13.08 21.02 -21.83
C SER A 610 -13.56 21.16 -20.39
N LEU A 611 -12.61 21.12 -19.46
CA LEU A 611 -12.84 21.15 -18.03
C LEU A 611 -12.11 22.35 -17.41
N LYS A 612 -12.84 23.18 -16.67
CA LYS A 612 -12.29 24.15 -15.75
C LYS A 612 -12.65 23.74 -14.32
N LEU A 613 -11.64 23.59 -13.48
CA LEU A 613 -11.78 23.40 -12.04
C LEU A 613 -11.40 24.69 -11.32
N SER A 614 -12.24 25.16 -10.42
CA SER A 614 -11.93 26.27 -9.52
C SER A 614 -11.91 25.74 -8.10
N LEU A 615 -10.73 25.70 -7.48
CA LEU A 615 -10.48 25.08 -6.18
C LEU A 615 -10.11 26.15 -5.15
N SER A 616 -10.28 25.87 -3.87
CA SER A 616 -9.68 26.70 -2.81
C SER A 616 -8.16 26.81 -2.99
N SER A 617 -7.59 28.00 -2.78
CA SER A 617 -6.13 28.23 -2.78
C SER A 617 -5.40 27.47 -1.67
N SER A 618 -6.11 26.93 -0.68
CA SER A 618 -5.53 26.10 0.39
C SER A 618 -5.15 24.68 -0.04
N ILE A 619 -5.58 24.23 -1.23
CA ILE A 619 -5.26 22.90 -1.75
C ILE A 619 -3.93 22.96 -2.51
N GLN A 620 -2.95 22.16 -2.09
CA GLN A 620 -1.63 22.12 -2.74
C GLN A 620 -1.70 21.37 -4.09
N LEU A 621 -1.36 22.04 -5.20
CA LEU A 621 -1.42 21.48 -6.56
C LEU A 621 -0.07 21.49 -7.30
N GLU A 622 0.98 22.07 -6.73
CA GLU A 622 2.29 22.29 -7.36
C GLU A 622 2.90 21.00 -7.90
N ASP A 623 3.00 19.97 -7.05
CA ASP A 623 3.58 18.68 -7.43
C ASP A 623 2.76 17.98 -8.53
N LEU A 624 1.42 18.12 -8.47
CA LEU A 624 0.53 17.57 -9.50
C LEU A 624 0.75 18.28 -10.84
N VAL A 625 0.79 19.62 -10.83
CA VAL A 625 0.99 20.43 -12.04
C VAL A 625 2.35 20.15 -12.65
N GLN A 626 3.42 20.13 -11.86
CA GLN A 626 4.76 19.82 -12.33
C GLN A 626 4.84 18.44 -12.98
N GLU A 627 4.26 17.41 -12.35
CA GLU A 627 4.23 16.06 -12.92
C GLU A 627 3.39 15.99 -14.20
N LEU A 628 2.23 16.66 -14.27
CA LEU A 628 1.42 16.69 -15.49
C LEU A 628 2.17 17.35 -16.66
N MET A 629 2.81 18.49 -16.42
CA MET A 629 3.63 19.19 -17.42
C MET A 629 4.83 18.35 -17.85
N ALA A 630 5.49 17.66 -16.92
CA ALA A 630 6.61 16.76 -17.22
C ALA A 630 6.21 15.56 -18.09
N ASN A 631 4.92 15.17 -18.06
CA ASN A 631 4.36 14.13 -18.93
C ASN A 631 3.75 14.69 -20.23
N GLY A 632 3.97 15.99 -20.54
CA GLY A 632 3.61 16.61 -21.82
C GLY A 632 2.15 17.04 -21.95
N LEU A 633 1.40 17.14 -20.84
CA LEU A 633 0.02 17.62 -20.88
C LEU A 633 -0.02 19.15 -20.86
N LEU A 634 -0.83 19.71 -21.77
CA LEU A 634 -1.11 21.15 -21.81
C LEU A 634 -2.19 21.48 -20.77
N LEU A 635 -1.79 22.22 -19.73
CA LEU A 635 -2.69 22.69 -18.69
C LEU A 635 -2.45 24.18 -18.41
N HIS A 636 -3.51 24.90 -18.08
CA HIS A 636 -3.42 26.27 -17.60
C HIS A 636 -3.77 26.28 -16.11
N TRP A 637 -2.86 26.74 -15.28
CA TRP A 637 -3.04 26.86 -13.84
C TRP A 637 -2.68 28.27 -13.39
N ASP A 638 -3.60 28.92 -12.69
CA ASP A 638 -3.40 30.28 -12.19
C ASP A 638 -4.24 30.53 -10.91
N TYR A 639 -3.87 31.55 -10.15
CA TYR A 639 -4.62 31.99 -8.97
C TYR A 639 -5.68 33.02 -9.36
N SER A 640 -6.86 32.91 -8.76
CA SER A 640 -7.93 33.89 -8.98
C SER A 640 -7.56 35.26 -8.38
N GLU A 641 -8.06 36.34 -8.98
CA GLU A 641 -7.79 37.73 -8.57
C GLU A 641 -8.18 38.02 -7.11
N ASN A 642 -9.18 37.30 -6.58
CA ASN A 642 -9.62 37.47 -5.19
C ASN A 642 -8.81 36.64 -4.18
N LEU A 643 -7.75 35.96 -4.63
CA LEU A 643 -6.78 35.17 -3.85
C LEU A 643 -7.37 33.99 -3.06
N SER A 644 -8.68 33.75 -3.16
CA SER A 644 -9.38 32.69 -2.42
C SER A 644 -9.41 31.36 -3.17
N LYS A 645 -9.24 31.42 -4.50
CA LYS A 645 -9.30 30.26 -5.39
C LYS A 645 -8.12 30.18 -6.33
N GLN A 646 -7.92 29.00 -6.89
CA GLN A 646 -7.02 28.70 -7.99
C GLN A 646 -7.81 27.98 -9.09
N ASP A 647 -7.51 28.31 -10.33
CA ASP A 647 -8.20 27.81 -11.51
C ASP A 647 -7.27 26.90 -12.31
N LEU A 648 -7.74 25.71 -12.62
CA LEU A 648 -7.03 24.73 -13.44
C LEU A 648 -7.90 24.33 -14.63
N THR A 649 -7.35 24.51 -15.84
CA THR A 649 -8.06 24.22 -17.09
C THR A 649 -7.36 23.10 -17.85
N LEU A 650 -8.16 22.14 -18.30
CA LEU A 650 -7.73 20.96 -19.04
C LEU A 650 -8.65 20.73 -20.24
N SER A 651 -8.04 20.63 -21.44
CA SER A 651 -8.78 20.45 -22.70
C SER A 651 -8.78 19.00 -23.20
N GLU A 652 -7.97 18.13 -22.62
CA GLU A 652 -7.83 16.73 -23.05
C GLU A 652 -7.84 15.77 -21.85
N PRO A 653 -8.43 14.57 -21.97
CA PRO A 653 -8.41 13.57 -20.90
C PRO A 653 -7.00 13.15 -20.49
N VAL A 654 -6.80 12.91 -19.20
CA VAL A 654 -5.56 12.33 -18.68
C VAL A 654 -5.65 10.80 -18.77
N PRO A 655 -4.66 10.10 -19.36
CA PRO A 655 -4.69 8.65 -19.47
C PRO A 655 -4.82 7.95 -18.10
N PRO A 656 -5.66 6.91 -17.95
CA PRO A 656 -5.83 6.15 -16.70
C PRO A 656 -4.53 5.63 -16.08
N ALA A 657 -3.57 5.20 -16.90
CA ALA A 657 -2.27 4.74 -16.43
C ALA A 657 -1.46 5.86 -15.75
N LEU A 658 -1.55 7.09 -16.27
CA LEU A 658 -0.91 8.26 -15.68
C LEU A 658 -1.65 8.70 -14.40
N LEU A 659 -2.99 8.69 -14.40
CA LEU A 659 -3.80 8.97 -13.20
C LEU A 659 -3.43 8.02 -12.05
N GLN A 660 -3.33 6.71 -12.32
CA GLN A 660 -2.92 5.74 -11.31
C GLN A 660 -1.50 6.00 -10.79
N LYS A 661 -0.56 6.35 -11.67
CA LYS A 661 0.82 6.69 -11.28
C LYS A 661 0.83 7.93 -10.39
N LEU A 662 0.16 9.00 -10.78
CA LEU A 662 0.06 10.26 -10.02
C LEU A 662 -0.57 10.03 -8.65
N ALA A 663 -1.69 9.30 -8.58
CA ALA A 663 -2.32 8.96 -7.31
C ALA A 663 -1.35 8.18 -6.39
N SER A 664 -0.62 7.20 -6.94
CA SER A 664 0.31 6.37 -6.15
C SER A 664 1.57 7.13 -5.69
N ASP A 665 1.95 8.19 -6.39
CA ASP A 665 3.14 8.99 -6.09
C ASP A 665 2.81 10.19 -5.17
N LEU A 666 1.65 10.82 -5.34
CA LEU A 666 1.23 12.03 -4.62
C LEU A 666 0.43 11.74 -3.35
N ILE A 667 -0.34 10.64 -3.31
CA ILE A 667 -1.18 10.30 -2.15
C ILE A 667 -0.46 9.24 -1.31
N PRO A 668 0.02 9.59 -0.10
CA PRO A 668 0.63 8.62 0.80
C PRO A 668 -0.42 7.61 1.24
N ASN A 669 -0.07 6.32 1.30
CA ASN A 669 -1.00 5.27 1.74
C ASN A 669 -2.35 5.30 1.01
N LEU A 670 -2.36 5.49 -0.32
CA LEU A 670 -3.57 5.51 -1.16
C LEU A 670 -4.51 4.32 -0.89
N GLU A 671 -3.96 3.15 -0.57
CA GLU A 671 -4.68 1.92 -0.18
C GLU A 671 -5.58 2.10 1.06
N GLU A 672 -5.35 3.12 1.89
CA GLU A 672 -6.22 3.46 3.03
C GLU A 672 -7.41 4.34 2.65
N LEU A 673 -7.34 5.06 1.53
CA LEU A 673 -8.44 5.85 1.00
C LEU A 673 -9.33 4.99 0.10
N VAL A 674 -8.71 4.11 -0.71
CA VAL A 674 -9.40 3.28 -1.70
C VAL A 674 -9.07 1.80 -1.46
N GLU A 675 -10.09 0.96 -1.29
CA GLU A 675 -9.94 -0.46 -0.92
C GLU A 675 -9.38 -1.35 -2.04
N ASN A 676 -9.64 -1.00 -3.30
CA ASN A 676 -9.35 -1.84 -4.46
C ASN A 676 -8.64 -1.05 -5.56
N LYS A 677 -8.33 -1.72 -6.68
CA LYS A 677 -7.83 -1.04 -7.87
C LYS A 677 -8.83 0.06 -8.29
N ILE A 678 -8.35 1.29 -8.44
CA ILE A 678 -9.17 2.41 -8.86
C ILE A 678 -9.62 2.21 -10.31
N GLU A 679 -10.92 2.29 -10.53
CA GLU A 679 -11.52 2.36 -11.86
C GLU A 679 -11.61 3.82 -12.29
N TRP A 680 -10.55 4.27 -12.98
CA TRP A 680 -10.48 5.63 -13.54
C TRP A 680 -11.40 5.76 -14.75
N ALA A 681 -12.17 6.85 -14.82
CA ALA A 681 -12.88 7.21 -16.04
C ALA A 681 -11.88 7.60 -17.16
N GLU A 682 -12.21 7.23 -18.40
CA GLU A 682 -11.34 7.46 -19.58
C GLU A 682 -11.43 8.90 -20.12
N ASP A 683 -12.42 9.67 -19.67
CA ASP A 683 -12.65 11.05 -20.07
C ASP A 683 -12.13 12.04 -19.00
N LEU A 684 -12.47 13.33 -19.13
CA LEU A 684 -12.09 14.38 -18.19
C LEU A 684 -12.54 14.11 -16.73
N ARG A 685 -13.50 13.21 -16.50
CA ARG A 685 -13.92 12.81 -15.14
C ARG A 685 -12.82 12.05 -14.41
N GLY A 686 -11.93 11.34 -15.11
CA GLY A 686 -10.78 10.68 -14.49
C GLY A 686 -9.87 11.67 -13.76
N PHE A 687 -9.72 12.87 -14.32
CA PHE A 687 -8.98 13.94 -13.68
C PHE A 687 -9.72 14.53 -12.47
N VAL A 688 -11.05 14.70 -12.57
CA VAL A 688 -11.89 15.10 -11.41
C VAL A 688 -11.78 14.10 -10.26
N GLN A 689 -11.78 12.80 -10.57
CA GLN A 689 -11.59 11.73 -9.59
C GLN A 689 -10.26 11.90 -8.83
N LEU A 690 -9.16 12.20 -9.54
CA LEU A 690 -7.85 12.40 -8.92
C LEU A 690 -7.83 13.62 -8.00
N ILE A 691 -8.41 14.73 -8.45
CA ILE A 691 -8.53 15.95 -7.65
C ILE A 691 -9.33 15.70 -6.37
N ILE A 692 -10.46 14.99 -6.45
CA ILE A 692 -11.25 14.63 -5.26
C ILE A 692 -10.45 13.76 -4.30
N LEU A 693 -9.69 12.79 -4.79
CA LEU A 693 -8.82 11.97 -3.94
C LEU A 693 -7.73 12.79 -3.25
N LEU A 694 -7.13 13.76 -3.94
CA LEU A 694 -6.15 14.67 -3.34
C LEU A 694 -6.75 15.52 -2.22
N ILE A 695 -7.97 16.03 -2.41
CA ILE A 695 -8.68 16.80 -1.38
C ILE A 695 -9.09 15.91 -0.21
N ILE A 696 -9.61 14.70 -0.46
CA ILE A 696 -9.93 13.74 0.59
C ILE A 696 -8.67 13.37 1.39
N ASN A 697 -7.54 13.15 0.71
CA ASN A 697 -6.26 12.91 1.35
C ASN A 697 -5.89 14.04 2.31
N ASP A 698 -6.04 15.31 1.90
CA ASP A 698 -5.79 16.46 2.77
C ASP A 698 -6.77 16.52 3.95
N LEU A 699 -8.07 16.30 3.70
CA LEU A 699 -9.10 16.29 4.75
C LEU A 699 -8.94 15.17 5.77
N MET A 700 -8.28 14.07 5.38
CA MET A 700 -7.99 12.92 6.25
C MET A 700 -6.73 13.14 7.09
N LYS A 701 -5.82 14.01 6.64
CA LYS A 701 -4.66 14.45 7.44
C LYS A 701 -5.16 15.38 8.54
N ASP A 702 -4.80 15.08 9.78
CA ASP A 702 -5.26 15.88 10.92
C ASP A 702 -4.70 17.31 10.81
N LYS A 703 -5.56 18.33 10.86
CA LYS A 703 -5.13 19.74 10.78
C LYS A 703 -4.56 20.26 12.12
N GLU A 704 -4.58 19.45 13.18
CA GLU A 704 -4.11 19.86 14.51
C GLU A 704 -2.58 19.96 14.62
N GLU A 705 -1.79 19.31 13.75
CA GLU A 705 -0.31 19.38 13.81
C GLU A 705 0.29 20.64 13.15
N MET A 706 -0.46 21.45 12.39
CA MET A 706 0.08 22.70 11.82
C MET A 706 0.21 23.87 12.82
N HIS A 707 -0.15 23.66 14.09
CA HIS A 707 0.01 24.68 15.14
C HIS A 707 1.14 24.39 16.13
N GLU A 708 1.94 23.33 15.93
CA GLU A 708 3.08 22.98 16.82
C GLU A 708 4.45 22.84 16.10
N GLU A 709 4.56 23.18 14.81
CA GLU A 709 5.85 23.51 14.19
C GLU A 709 6.11 25.01 14.28
#